data_AF-A0AAJ7PXT2-F1
#
_entry.id   AF-A0AAJ7PXT2-F1
#
_cell.length_a   1.000
_cell.length_b   1.000
_cell.length_c   1.000
_cell.angle_alpha   90.00
_cell.angle_beta   90.00
_cell.angle_gamma   90.00
#
_symmetry.space_group_name_H-M   'P 1'
#
loop_
_entity.id
_entity.type
_entity.pdbx_description
1 polymer ?
#
loop_
_entity_poly.entity_id
_entity_poly.type
_entity_poly.pdbx_seq_one_letter_code
_entity_poly.pdbx_strand_id
1 'polypeptide(L)'
;MTQLGDTASTCATQWKMWLIKVLGVIYFTAVCAAEDVTDTYRNVPPTSPVPEPTTAVYEPPTPSLHLQSTWLEVFPSEKVELYCNMTDSSDWTINWHRNGVQVKNSDPNVTFSAENSILMITEASNTHSGNYSCKGQHKSKSFSTQDSNSLSITVNENKLKPTLSRQPNYNKMFPGETVTFTCRVDIASGWEFLWYHNENEIAASNTDTYMIKAITLSNSGQYHCKAKRGPFYTEKSDPMSLQVSANDPISTISKNPAFDPMYVGEKVTFTCSVDVDSDWKYQWYKDGEELPSSTEKTLIKTLRLSDMGNYSCIATRGATSTAPSEEMLQVYAIPQPFLKPETPWLDVFPTEGVKLSCEMDSSSGWKYIWSKDKQRVEADDTVSFGQDGATLSILSASAKHKGNYTCEGHLQDRSVSSSPSFELSLTVYDEKPRVTLTQYPEYTVMFPEESVFFSCHIIVSSGWEYQWYKDGAQLSQYGNSHNISFVGTKDTGSYTCQVKRGRDMVFKSDHSQAVRLKVEEKRPKPVMTQDPNDKKVYAGETLSFECKVEISSGWEYHWYKDNTTLQVSGSSFKISSASSSNNGNYMCMAKRDKSMYHTEHSDGQNLQISEIPVPSLKLETPWLDVFPTERVNFSCGMEDNWIYTWYKDGKPIHADGTVSTYSDGATLNITSAAISHSGQYSCSGKLNSKTRSVTSHTSPGVTLSVYDTKPKLTLMQNPDYDVMYTEDSVFFSCHINVSSGWEYLWYKNGAQLSQSGNSHNISLQTKDTGSYTCQARRGTDTVFLSDQSQQVVLDVKERPQAKIILLTGWSEVFSTDSLVLQCAVQDSQDTWNYTWSKETEQINQLPSERHTVTPQNDPDQSLYTCQGIRAGRPSYSKHSDSFKTKNLLLKRRVLLSISGCLFFGLIAVLLGCIALRFFRKPVAGDEDNPEESNLFLTMAQLKNRSDAPCPLVQYITDASLNDASKEGDENGTVCNETTPLPITTEEDQAVTTDSHETEENGGLVSFK
;
A
#
# COMPACT_ATOMS: atom_id res chain seq x y z
N MET A 1 -8.74 55.96 -7.92
CA MET A 1 -7.31 55.59 -7.86
C MET A 1 -6.89 55.27 -9.29
N THR A 2 -6.22 56.20 -10.00
CA THR A 2 -4.77 56.53 -9.95
C THR A 2 -3.95 55.41 -10.61
N GLN A 3 -3.58 55.54 -11.88
CA GLN A 3 -2.45 56.34 -12.46
C GLN A 3 -1.27 55.39 -12.75
N LEU A 4 -0.82 55.20 -14.00
CA LEU A 4 -0.08 56.08 -14.94
C LEU A 4 1.44 55.72 -14.91
N GLY A 5 2.06 55.58 -16.08
CA GLY A 5 3.48 55.26 -16.25
C GLY A 5 3.86 55.27 -17.72
N ASP A 6 4.83 56.11 -18.10
CA ASP A 6 5.06 56.55 -19.48
C ASP A 6 6.33 55.98 -20.17
N THR A 7 6.35 56.17 -21.49
CA THR A 7 7.45 56.31 -22.50
C THR A 7 8.94 56.22 -22.03
N ALA A 8 9.94 55.88 -22.85
CA ALA A 8 10.26 56.51 -24.15
C ALA A 8 11.47 55.90 -24.91
N SER A 9 11.77 56.50 -26.09
CA SER A 9 13.02 56.44 -26.88
C SER A 9 13.24 55.20 -27.79
N THR A 10 13.99 55.26 -28.90
CA THR A 10 14.94 56.30 -29.42
C THR A 10 14.64 56.72 -30.88
N CYS A 11 15.36 57.75 -31.40
CA CYS A 11 15.21 58.27 -32.76
C CYS A 11 16.53 58.88 -33.30
N ALA A 12 16.91 58.57 -34.55
CA ALA A 12 17.90 59.28 -35.38
C ALA A 12 17.72 58.84 -36.85
N THR A 13 17.06 59.60 -37.75
CA THR A 13 17.47 60.80 -38.52
C THR A 13 18.33 60.57 -39.78
N GLN A 14 18.16 61.49 -40.75
CA GLN A 14 18.75 61.64 -42.09
C GLN A 14 17.90 61.07 -43.27
N TRP A 15 17.67 61.78 -44.39
CA TRP A 15 18.04 63.16 -44.81
C TRP A 15 16.90 63.84 -45.62
N LYS A 16 17.07 65.10 -46.07
CA LYS A 16 16.06 65.90 -46.79
C LYS A 16 16.33 66.06 -48.29
N MET A 17 15.26 66.40 -49.03
CA MET A 17 15.11 67.60 -49.90
C MET A 17 14.89 67.37 -51.42
N TRP A 18 14.21 68.35 -52.04
CA TRP A 18 13.92 68.57 -53.48
C TRP A 18 12.92 67.61 -54.18
N LEU A 19 12.14 68.04 -55.20
CA LEU A 19 11.48 69.35 -55.46
C LEU A 19 10.42 69.21 -56.60
N ILE A 20 9.54 70.21 -56.76
CA ILE A 20 8.85 70.61 -58.01
C ILE A 20 7.72 69.69 -58.58
N LYS A 21 6.55 70.32 -58.82
CA LYS A 21 5.51 69.90 -59.79
C LYS A 21 5.91 70.38 -61.19
N VAL A 22 5.40 69.77 -62.27
CA VAL A 22 4.82 70.41 -63.50
C VAL A 22 4.99 69.55 -64.78
N LEU A 23 3.98 69.64 -65.66
CA LEU A 23 3.88 69.15 -67.05
C LEU A 23 3.72 67.62 -67.29
N GLY A 24 2.74 67.32 -68.16
CA GLY A 24 2.27 65.97 -68.52
C GLY A 24 1.02 66.01 -69.41
N VAL A 25 0.96 66.99 -70.33
CA VAL A 25 -0.08 67.19 -71.36
C VAL A 25 0.42 66.44 -72.63
N ILE A 26 -0.32 65.91 -73.61
CA ILE A 26 -1.57 66.29 -74.33
C ILE A 26 -2.15 64.98 -74.96
N TYR A 27 -3.45 64.79 -75.26
CA TYR A 27 -4.22 65.18 -76.47
C TYR A 27 -5.50 64.28 -76.51
N PHE A 28 -6.57 64.49 -77.27
CA PHE A 28 -6.97 65.53 -78.27
C PHE A 28 -8.51 65.63 -78.28
N THR A 29 -9.08 66.82 -78.50
CA THR A 29 -10.49 67.00 -78.91
C THR A 29 -10.67 68.18 -79.87
N ALA A 30 -11.85 68.22 -80.51
CA ALA A 30 -12.51 69.36 -81.17
C ALA A 30 -12.11 69.76 -82.62
N VAL A 31 -13.10 69.59 -83.51
CA VAL A 31 -13.62 70.55 -84.51
C VAL A 31 -12.68 71.12 -85.59
N CYS A 32 -13.09 70.97 -86.85
CA CYS A 32 -12.60 71.74 -88.00
C CYS A 32 -13.69 72.69 -88.52
N ALA A 33 -13.32 73.92 -88.88
CA ALA A 33 -14.15 74.87 -89.63
C ALA A 33 -13.26 75.94 -90.30
N ALA A 34 -13.76 76.51 -91.41
CA ALA A 34 -13.19 77.58 -92.23
C ALA A 34 -12.03 77.25 -93.20
N GLU A 35 -12.26 77.63 -94.46
CA GLU A 35 -11.36 77.87 -95.60
C GLU A 35 -12.08 78.93 -96.49
N ASP A 36 -11.44 79.65 -97.40
CA ASP A 36 -10.37 80.64 -97.21
C ASP A 36 -10.52 81.72 -98.32
N VAL A 37 -9.93 82.92 -98.20
CA VAL A 37 -10.17 84.03 -99.15
C VAL A 37 -8.92 84.90 -99.43
N THR A 38 -8.85 85.44 -100.66
CA THR A 38 -7.78 86.28 -101.28
C THR A 38 -6.61 85.48 -101.90
N ASP A 39 -5.92 85.96 -102.93
CA ASP A 39 -5.84 87.33 -103.50
C ASP A 39 -5.88 87.35 -105.06
N THR A 40 -5.66 88.54 -105.64
CA THR A 40 -5.99 89.04 -106.98
C THR A 40 -4.86 88.93 -108.02
N TYR A 41 -5.13 89.25 -109.30
CA TYR A 41 -4.44 90.33 -110.06
C TYR A 41 -4.82 90.46 -111.57
N ARG A 42 -5.27 91.66 -112.00
CA ARG A 42 -4.83 92.47 -113.18
C ARG A 42 -5.92 93.24 -113.98
N ASN A 43 -5.71 94.57 -114.07
CA ASN A 43 -5.71 95.45 -115.26
C ASN A 43 -6.97 95.57 -116.18
N VAL A 44 -7.33 96.72 -116.78
CA VAL A 44 -7.20 98.19 -116.51
C VAL A 44 -8.05 98.96 -117.56
N PRO A 45 -8.66 100.13 -117.25
CA PRO A 45 -9.45 100.99 -118.20
C PRO A 45 -8.54 101.83 -119.14
N PRO A 46 -8.98 102.47 -120.26
CA PRO A 46 -10.08 103.47 -120.40
C PRO A 46 -10.95 103.22 -121.67
N THR A 47 -11.72 104.12 -122.34
CA THR A 47 -11.82 105.61 -122.41
C THR A 47 -13.20 106.06 -122.97
N SER A 48 -13.59 107.33 -122.79
CA SER A 48 -14.68 107.99 -123.56
C SER A 48 -14.36 108.10 -125.07
N PRO A 49 -15.39 108.20 -125.93
CA PRO A 49 -15.55 109.47 -126.67
C PRO A 49 -17.01 109.94 -126.84
N VAL A 50 -17.14 111.24 -127.15
CA VAL A 50 -18.32 111.89 -127.75
C VAL A 50 -17.85 112.40 -129.12
N PRO A 51 -18.52 112.07 -130.25
CA PRO A 51 -19.35 113.11 -130.89
C PRO A 51 -20.56 112.64 -131.72
N GLU A 52 -21.60 113.50 -131.70
CA GLU A 52 -22.50 113.84 -132.83
C GLU A 52 -23.50 112.80 -133.40
N PRO A 53 -24.56 113.26 -134.12
CA PRO A 53 -25.89 112.68 -133.90
C PRO A 53 -26.44 111.76 -135.01
N THR A 54 -27.16 110.71 -134.58
CA THR A 54 -28.10 109.96 -135.43
C THR A 54 -29.38 109.61 -134.69
N THR A 55 -30.52 109.95 -135.30
CA THR A 55 -31.90 109.47 -135.06
C THR A 55 -32.12 108.45 -133.92
N ALA A 56 -32.79 108.89 -132.85
CA ALA A 56 -33.18 108.01 -131.75
C ALA A 56 -34.18 106.92 -132.19
N VAL A 57 -33.82 105.66 -131.95
CA VAL A 57 -34.75 104.53 -131.90
C VAL A 57 -35.27 104.43 -130.47
N TYR A 58 -36.59 104.30 -130.31
CA TYR A 58 -37.24 104.23 -128.99
C TYR A 58 -37.30 102.78 -128.51
N GLU A 59 -36.59 102.46 -127.42
CA GLU A 59 -36.66 101.15 -126.76
C GLU A 59 -37.82 101.10 -125.74
N PRO A 60 -38.61 100.00 -125.69
CA PRO A 60 -39.70 99.86 -124.73
C PRO A 60 -39.21 99.56 -123.30
N PRO A 61 -39.89 100.07 -122.24
CA PRO A 61 -39.58 99.73 -120.86
C PRO A 61 -39.88 98.24 -120.57
N THR A 62 -39.17 97.65 -119.60
CA THR A 62 -39.40 96.27 -119.15
C THR A 62 -40.18 96.25 -117.83
N PRO A 63 -41.32 95.55 -117.73
CA PRO A 63 -42.10 95.48 -116.49
C PRO A 63 -41.49 94.56 -115.44
N SER A 64 -41.84 94.81 -114.16
CA SER A 64 -41.51 93.92 -113.04
C SER A 64 -42.77 93.47 -112.30
N LEU A 65 -42.81 92.20 -111.94
CA LEU A 65 -43.95 91.54 -111.30
C LEU A 65 -43.66 91.24 -109.84
N HIS A 66 -44.53 91.72 -108.96
CA HIS A 66 -44.45 91.58 -107.51
C HIS A 66 -45.71 90.91 -106.96
N LEU A 67 -45.56 90.11 -105.92
CA LEU A 67 -46.67 89.59 -105.12
C LEU A 67 -47.09 90.65 -104.09
N GLN A 68 -48.40 90.85 -103.90
CA GLN A 68 -48.94 91.64 -102.78
C GLN A 68 -49.70 90.80 -101.75
N SER A 69 -50.24 89.64 -102.13
CA SER A 69 -50.78 88.65 -101.19
C SER A 69 -49.69 87.94 -100.37
N THR A 70 -50.04 87.39 -99.21
CA THR A 70 -49.08 86.87 -98.22
C THR A 70 -48.27 85.65 -98.67
N TRP A 71 -48.77 84.86 -99.64
CA TRP A 71 -48.21 83.56 -100.01
C TRP A 71 -48.26 83.30 -101.53
N LEU A 72 -47.27 82.55 -102.05
CA LEU A 72 -47.28 81.97 -103.41
C LEU A 72 -47.98 80.60 -103.45
N GLU A 73 -47.92 79.85 -102.34
CA GLU A 73 -48.72 78.65 -102.08
C GLU A 73 -50.00 79.05 -101.35
N VAL A 74 -51.14 78.79 -102.00
CA VAL A 74 -52.47 79.16 -101.50
C VAL A 74 -53.43 77.98 -101.56
N PHE A 75 -54.50 78.08 -100.79
CA PHE A 75 -55.59 77.08 -100.74
C PHE A 75 -56.85 77.62 -101.44
N PRO A 76 -57.83 76.77 -101.79
CA PRO A 76 -59.07 77.20 -102.43
C PRO A 76 -59.79 78.32 -101.67
N SER A 77 -60.31 79.29 -102.43
CA SER A 77 -60.94 80.52 -101.95
C SER A 77 -60.03 81.44 -101.09
N GLU A 78 -58.71 81.22 -101.04
CA GLU A 78 -57.77 82.28 -100.64
C GLU A 78 -57.58 83.30 -101.77
N LYS A 79 -57.18 84.52 -101.40
CA LYS A 79 -57.01 85.65 -102.33
C LYS A 79 -55.56 85.77 -102.79
N VAL A 80 -55.34 85.94 -104.10
CA VAL A 80 -54.01 86.22 -104.68
C VAL A 80 -54.01 87.60 -105.32
N GLU A 81 -53.00 88.41 -105.00
CA GLU A 81 -52.81 89.73 -105.59
C GLU A 81 -51.41 89.84 -106.21
N LEU A 82 -51.38 90.14 -107.51
CA LEU A 82 -50.18 90.31 -108.32
C LEU A 82 -50.14 91.72 -108.88
N TYR A 83 -49.04 92.44 -108.65
CA TYR A 83 -48.83 93.81 -109.12
C TYR A 83 -47.74 93.86 -110.19
N CYS A 84 -48.11 94.37 -111.37
CA CYS A 84 -47.21 94.62 -112.49
C CYS A 84 -46.80 96.09 -112.50
N ASN A 85 -45.56 96.37 -112.10
CA ASN A 85 -44.98 97.71 -112.12
C ASN A 85 -44.32 97.98 -113.48
N MET A 86 -44.59 99.15 -114.06
CA MET A 86 -44.10 99.59 -115.37
C MET A 86 -43.92 101.11 -115.38
N THR A 87 -42.71 101.57 -115.70
CA THR A 87 -42.40 103.00 -115.82
C THR A 87 -43.17 103.62 -116.98
N ASP A 88 -43.65 104.86 -116.79
CA ASP A 88 -44.43 105.64 -117.78
C ASP A 88 -45.67 104.91 -118.34
N SER A 89 -46.41 104.21 -117.47
CA SER A 89 -47.58 103.38 -117.80
C SER A 89 -48.73 104.11 -118.54
N SER A 90 -48.73 105.45 -118.61
CA SER A 90 -49.76 106.23 -119.31
C SER A 90 -49.95 105.82 -120.77
N ASP A 91 -48.88 105.38 -121.43
CA ASP A 91 -48.85 105.08 -122.87
C ASP A 91 -49.00 103.58 -123.16
N TRP A 92 -49.09 102.75 -122.11
CA TRP A 92 -49.10 101.29 -122.19
C TRP A 92 -50.38 100.67 -121.64
N THR A 93 -50.78 99.53 -122.21
CA THR A 93 -51.84 98.67 -121.68
C THR A 93 -51.19 97.37 -121.19
N ILE A 94 -51.36 97.06 -119.91
CA ILE A 94 -50.75 95.87 -119.29
C ILE A 94 -51.57 94.63 -119.66
N ASN A 95 -50.87 93.62 -120.21
CA ASN A 95 -51.40 92.33 -120.60
C ASN A 95 -50.76 91.23 -119.76
N TRP A 96 -51.58 90.59 -118.93
CA TRP A 96 -51.20 89.49 -118.07
C TRP A 96 -51.12 88.16 -118.83
N HIS A 97 -50.20 87.30 -118.44
CA HIS A 97 -49.98 85.99 -119.05
C HIS A 97 -49.82 84.93 -117.95
N ARG A 98 -50.48 83.77 -118.11
CA ARG A 98 -50.37 82.59 -117.24
C ARG A 98 -49.87 81.43 -118.10
N ASN A 99 -48.74 80.83 -117.75
CA ASN A 99 -48.07 79.78 -118.54
C ASN A 99 -47.84 80.20 -120.02
N GLY A 100 -47.49 81.48 -120.24
CA GLY A 100 -47.29 82.07 -121.59
C GLY A 100 -48.58 82.44 -122.35
N VAL A 101 -49.76 82.04 -121.87
CA VAL A 101 -51.06 82.37 -122.51
C VAL A 101 -51.63 83.64 -121.88
N GLN A 102 -52.05 84.61 -122.71
CA GLN A 102 -52.65 85.85 -122.23
C GLN A 102 -53.92 85.58 -121.42
N VAL A 103 -53.95 86.05 -120.17
CA VAL A 103 -55.11 85.98 -119.27
C VAL A 103 -56.15 86.98 -119.78
N LYS A 104 -57.36 86.50 -120.06
CA LYS A 104 -58.50 87.30 -120.51
C LYS A 104 -59.54 87.37 -119.40
N ASN A 105 -60.33 88.45 -119.38
CA ASN A 105 -61.44 88.65 -118.45
C ASN A 105 -62.66 87.78 -118.84
N SER A 106 -62.47 86.47 -118.80
CA SER A 106 -63.47 85.42 -119.07
C SER A 106 -63.60 84.43 -117.91
N ASP A 107 -62.81 84.62 -116.85
CA ASP A 107 -62.84 83.86 -115.60
C ASP A 107 -63.43 84.79 -114.53
N PRO A 108 -64.59 84.46 -113.91
CA PRO A 108 -65.28 85.37 -112.99
C PRO A 108 -64.48 85.65 -111.71
N ASN A 109 -63.48 84.82 -111.39
CA ASN A 109 -62.67 84.95 -110.18
C ASN A 109 -61.36 85.70 -110.43
N VAL A 110 -61.06 86.11 -111.67
CA VAL A 110 -59.89 86.94 -112.02
C VAL A 110 -60.35 88.35 -112.38
N THR A 111 -60.03 89.30 -111.52
CA THR A 111 -60.31 90.73 -111.72
C THR A 111 -59.02 91.51 -111.97
N PHE A 112 -59.15 92.68 -112.59
CA PHE A 112 -58.04 93.59 -112.88
C PHE A 112 -58.34 94.98 -112.28
N SER A 113 -57.29 95.71 -111.87
CA SER A 113 -57.44 97.14 -111.54
C SER A 113 -57.86 97.95 -112.77
N ALA A 114 -58.35 99.17 -112.57
CA ALA A 114 -58.80 100.05 -113.66
C ALA A 114 -57.73 100.37 -114.71
N GLU A 115 -56.45 100.13 -114.41
CA GLU A 115 -55.30 100.34 -115.29
C GLU A 115 -54.66 99.00 -115.77
N ASN A 116 -55.26 97.85 -115.44
CA ASN A 116 -54.68 96.51 -115.52
C ASN A 116 -53.34 96.33 -114.74
N SER A 117 -52.96 97.27 -113.88
CA SER A 117 -51.71 97.23 -113.09
C SER A 117 -51.70 96.16 -112.00
N ILE A 118 -52.87 95.73 -111.50
CA ILE A 118 -53.02 94.62 -110.56
C ILE A 118 -53.90 93.54 -111.21
N LEU A 119 -53.49 92.28 -111.10
CA LEU A 119 -54.33 91.10 -111.28
C LEU A 119 -54.69 90.57 -109.89
N MET A 120 -55.99 90.51 -109.61
CA MET A 120 -56.54 90.08 -108.33
C MET A 120 -57.42 88.85 -108.54
N ILE A 121 -56.96 87.72 -108.02
CA ILE A 121 -57.74 86.47 -107.94
C ILE A 121 -58.55 86.53 -106.64
N THR A 122 -59.86 86.70 -106.76
CA THR A 122 -60.74 86.89 -105.60
C THR A 122 -60.95 85.58 -104.83
N GLU A 123 -61.01 84.46 -105.54
CA GLU A 123 -61.07 83.11 -104.98
C GLU A 123 -60.19 82.16 -105.80
N ALA A 124 -59.08 81.72 -105.21
CA ALA A 124 -58.17 80.76 -105.83
C ALA A 124 -58.82 79.38 -106.05
N SER A 125 -58.39 78.71 -107.11
CA SER A 125 -58.73 77.33 -107.49
C SER A 125 -57.58 76.77 -108.32
N ASN A 126 -57.48 75.45 -108.54
CA ASN A 126 -56.34 74.89 -109.27
C ASN A 126 -56.29 75.32 -110.76
N THR A 127 -57.38 75.85 -111.35
CA THR A 127 -57.33 76.50 -112.67
C THR A 127 -56.52 77.81 -112.66
N HIS A 128 -56.30 78.40 -111.48
CA HIS A 128 -55.42 79.55 -111.25
C HIS A 128 -53.95 79.16 -111.02
N SER A 129 -53.62 77.88 -110.83
CA SER A 129 -52.22 77.44 -110.71
C SER A 129 -51.44 77.73 -112.01
N GLY A 130 -50.23 78.25 -111.88
CA GLY A 130 -49.33 78.50 -113.01
C GLY A 130 -48.32 79.60 -112.78
N ASN A 131 -47.42 79.76 -113.75
CA ASN A 131 -46.42 80.80 -113.77
C ASN A 131 -46.97 82.07 -114.43
N TYR A 132 -47.14 83.13 -113.64
CA TYR A 132 -47.66 84.43 -114.07
C TYR A 132 -46.55 85.36 -114.51
N SER A 133 -46.82 86.17 -115.54
CA SER A 133 -45.97 87.26 -116.04
C SER A 133 -46.86 88.36 -116.63
N CYS A 134 -46.31 89.55 -116.87
CA CYS A 134 -47.01 90.65 -117.52
C CYS A 134 -46.15 91.32 -118.60
N LYS A 135 -46.79 91.90 -119.63
CA LYS A 135 -46.13 92.73 -120.65
C LYS A 135 -46.98 93.91 -121.07
N GLY A 136 -46.34 95.01 -121.45
CA GLY A 136 -47.00 96.20 -121.97
C GLY A 136 -47.27 96.07 -123.47
N GLN A 137 -48.42 96.56 -123.90
CA GLN A 137 -48.72 96.85 -125.30
C GLN A 137 -48.85 98.37 -125.48
N HIS A 138 -48.08 98.97 -126.38
CA HIS A 138 -48.13 100.42 -126.61
C HIS A 138 -49.50 100.81 -127.21
N LYS A 139 -50.18 101.81 -126.63
CA LYS A 139 -51.58 102.14 -126.96
C LYS A 139 -51.80 102.57 -128.42
N SER A 140 -50.76 103.14 -129.06
CA SER A 140 -50.81 103.66 -130.44
C SER A 140 -49.80 103.05 -131.42
N LYS A 141 -49.03 102.01 -131.03
CA LYS A 141 -47.99 101.39 -131.87
C LYS A 141 -48.01 99.88 -131.74
N SER A 142 -47.78 99.14 -132.82
CA SER A 142 -47.97 97.69 -132.90
C SER A 142 -46.77 96.85 -132.36
N PHE A 143 -46.17 97.26 -131.25
CA PHE A 143 -45.13 96.49 -130.56
C PHE A 143 -45.38 96.39 -129.05
N SER A 144 -44.88 95.30 -128.46
CA SER A 144 -45.00 94.99 -127.03
C SER A 144 -43.66 95.18 -126.31
N THR A 145 -43.68 95.22 -124.97
CA THR A 145 -42.49 95.06 -124.14
C THR A 145 -42.03 93.59 -124.13
N GLN A 146 -40.87 93.33 -123.53
CA GLN A 146 -40.54 91.99 -123.04
C GLN A 146 -41.52 91.57 -121.92
N ASP A 147 -41.62 90.26 -121.65
CA ASP A 147 -42.32 89.74 -120.47
C ASP A 147 -41.54 90.06 -119.18
N SER A 148 -42.27 90.23 -118.07
CA SER A 148 -41.71 90.45 -116.73
C SER A 148 -40.95 89.22 -116.18
N ASN A 149 -40.29 89.40 -115.03
CA ASN A 149 -40.00 88.25 -114.15
C ASN A 149 -41.29 87.47 -113.84
N SER A 150 -41.17 86.17 -113.59
CA SER A 150 -42.32 85.27 -113.51
C SER A 150 -42.56 84.72 -112.10
N LEU A 151 -43.80 84.74 -111.62
CA LEU A 151 -44.19 84.21 -110.31
C LEU A 151 -45.10 82.98 -110.45
N SER A 152 -44.63 81.84 -109.92
CA SER A 152 -45.41 80.61 -109.87
C SER A 152 -46.37 80.62 -108.68
N ILE A 153 -47.67 80.77 -108.98
CA ILE A 153 -48.75 80.59 -108.02
C ILE A 153 -49.16 79.12 -108.04
N THR A 154 -49.24 78.50 -106.87
CA THR A 154 -49.65 77.10 -106.72
C THR A 154 -50.86 77.03 -105.80
N VAL A 155 -51.99 76.54 -106.32
CA VAL A 155 -53.21 76.36 -105.52
C VAL A 155 -53.33 74.89 -105.13
N ASN A 156 -53.23 74.60 -103.83
CA ASN A 156 -53.20 73.24 -103.31
C ASN A 156 -54.61 72.78 -102.88
N GLU A 157 -55.27 71.99 -103.72
CA GLU A 157 -56.59 71.40 -103.43
C GLU A 157 -56.52 70.12 -102.56
N ASN A 158 -55.32 69.61 -102.26
CA ASN A 158 -55.18 68.40 -101.46
C ASN A 158 -55.53 68.67 -99.99
N LYS A 159 -56.43 67.86 -99.42
CA LYS A 159 -56.64 67.83 -97.97
C LYS A 159 -55.37 67.36 -97.26
N LEU A 160 -54.65 68.29 -96.65
CA LEU A 160 -53.51 67.98 -95.80
C LEU A 160 -53.97 67.22 -94.55
N LYS A 161 -53.09 66.39 -93.98
CA LYS A 161 -53.31 65.73 -92.69
C LYS A 161 -52.18 66.11 -91.72
N PRO A 162 -52.46 66.74 -90.57
CA PRO A 162 -51.41 67.11 -89.63
C PRO A 162 -50.78 65.90 -88.96
N THR A 163 -49.48 65.98 -88.65
CA THR A 163 -48.80 65.02 -87.79
C THR A 163 -48.92 65.46 -86.33
N LEU A 164 -49.23 64.52 -85.43
CA LEU A 164 -49.40 64.78 -84.01
C LEU A 164 -48.34 64.04 -83.20
N SER A 165 -47.68 64.77 -82.31
CA SER A 165 -46.65 64.28 -81.39
C SER A 165 -46.94 64.76 -79.97
N ARG A 166 -46.25 64.17 -78.97
CA ARG A 166 -46.29 64.63 -77.58
C ARG A 166 -44.92 64.51 -76.90
N GLN A 167 -44.67 65.36 -75.93
CA GLN A 167 -43.51 65.29 -75.05
C GLN A 167 -43.93 65.57 -73.59
N PRO A 168 -43.52 64.73 -72.62
CA PRO A 168 -42.86 63.44 -72.80
C PRO A 168 -43.76 62.41 -73.50
N ASN A 169 -43.15 61.39 -74.12
CA ASN A 169 -43.88 60.29 -74.76
C ASN A 169 -43.82 59.00 -73.93
N TYR A 170 -44.13 59.11 -72.63
CA TYR A 170 -44.25 57.94 -71.76
C TYR A 170 -45.49 57.13 -72.12
N ASN A 171 -45.42 55.80 -72.02
CA ASN A 171 -46.59 54.94 -72.16
C ASN A 171 -47.60 55.18 -71.04
N LYS A 172 -47.11 55.44 -69.81
CA LYS A 172 -47.92 55.76 -68.63
C LYS A 172 -47.51 57.08 -67.99
N MET A 173 -48.49 57.93 -67.73
CA MET A 173 -48.32 59.18 -66.98
C MET A 173 -49.16 59.17 -65.69
N PHE A 174 -48.88 60.09 -64.77
CA PHE A 174 -49.46 60.15 -63.43
C PHE A 174 -50.03 61.54 -63.10
N PRO A 175 -51.02 61.65 -62.19
CA PRO A 175 -51.63 62.93 -61.84
C PRO A 175 -50.59 63.97 -61.39
N GLY A 176 -50.73 65.20 -61.89
CA GLY A 176 -49.79 66.30 -61.64
C GLY A 176 -48.60 66.39 -62.59
N GLU A 177 -48.32 65.38 -63.43
CA GLU A 177 -47.31 65.50 -64.49
C GLU A 177 -47.75 66.49 -65.59
N THR A 178 -46.78 67.07 -66.30
CA THR A 178 -47.01 67.94 -67.46
C THR A 178 -46.87 67.16 -68.77
N VAL A 179 -47.78 67.38 -69.72
CA VAL A 179 -47.64 66.89 -71.11
C VAL A 179 -47.92 68.01 -72.11
N THR A 180 -47.10 68.10 -73.15
CA THR A 180 -47.29 69.00 -74.29
C THR A 180 -47.50 68.19 -75.55
N PHE A 181 -48.63 68.42 -76.23
CA PHE A 181 -48.88 67.93 -77.58
C PHE A 181 -48.41 68.97 -78.60
N THR A 182 -47.90 68.52 -79.75
CA THR A 182 -47.42 69.38 -80.84
C THR A 182 -47.93 68.85 -82.18
N CYS A 183 -48.61 69.72 -82.92
CA CYS A 183 -49.30 69.45 -84.17
C CYS A 183 -48.57 70.14 -85.33
N ARG A 184 -48.06 69.36 -86.27
CA ARG A 184 -47.24 69.86 -87.38
C ARG A 184 -47.99 69.68 -88.71
N VAL A 185 -48.03 70.75 -89.49
CA VAL A 185 -48.43 70.73 -90.91
C VAL A 185 -47.19 71.11 -91.71
N ASP A 186 -46.76 70.24 -92.62
CA ASP A 186 -45.47 70.38 -93.30
C ASP A 186 -45.49 71.28 -94.54
N ILE A 187 -46.67 71.76 -94.96
CA ILE A 187 -46.85 72.65 -96.09
C ILE A 187 -47.46 73.97 -95.61
N ALA A 188 -46.82 75.08 -96.03
CA ALA A 188 -47.16 76.47 -95.71
C ALA A 188 -47.24 76.82 -94.20
N SER A 189 -47.40 78.12 -93.91
CA SER A 189 -47.48 78.68 -92.56
C SER A 189 -48.74 79.55 -92.38
N GLY A 190 -49.00 79.99 -91.14
CA GLY A 190 -50.19 80.77 -90.79
C GLY A 190 -51.43 79.93 -90.47
N TRP A 191 -51.23 78.70 -89.97
CA TRP A 191 -52.30 77.78 -89.57
C TRP A 191 -52.87 78.13 -88.17
N GLU A 192 -54.20 78.15 -88.05
CA GLU A 192 -54.94 78.08 -86.78
C GLU A 192 -55.15 76.60 -86.41
N PHE A 193 -54.99 76.21 -85.14
CA PHE A 193 -55.04 74.81 -84.69
C PHE A 193 -56.22 74.55 -83.75
N LEU A 194 -57.05 73.57 -84.12
CA LEU A 194 -58.19 73.09 -83.36
C LEU A 194 -57.82 71.75 -82.72
N TRP A 195 -58.00 71.65 -81.41
CA TRP A 195 -57.59 70.51 -80.60
C TRP A 195 -58.79 69.71 -80.11
N TYR A 196 -58.73 68.38 -80.26
CA TYR A 196 -59.80 67.46 -79.90
C TYR A 196 -59.33 66.43 -78.86
N HIS A 197 -60.20 66.08 -77.92
CA HIS A 197 -60.04 64.97 -76.97
C HIS A 197 -61.32 64.13 -76.98
N ASN A 198 -61.16 62.82 -77.25
CA ASN A 198 -62.28 61.88 -77.41
C ASN A 198 -63.39 62.46 -78.33
N GLU A 199 -62.98 62.88 -79.52
CA GLU A 199 -63.77 63.59 -80.56
C GLU A 199 -64.35 64.97 -80.21
N ASN A 200 -64.36 65.40 -78.95
CA ASN A 200 -64.85 66.72 -78.55
C ASN A 200 -63.78 67.81 -78.74
N GLU A 201 -64.16 68.99 -79.23
CA GLU A 201 -63.24 70.14 -79.37
C GLU A 201 -62.96 70.76 -77.99
N ILE A 202 -61.68 70.86 -77.63
CA ILE A 202 -61.22 71.38 -76.32
C ILE A 202 -60.91 72.87 -76.40
N ALA A 203 -60.23 73.26 -77.48
CA ALA A 203 -59.72 74.61 -77.70
C ALA A 203 -59.37 74.82 -79.18
N ALA A 204 -59.70 75.99 -79.70
CA ALA A 204 -59.00 76.58 -80.82
C ALA A 204 -57.83 77.43 -80.28
N SER A 205 -56.66 77.31 -80.90
CA SER A 205 -55.47 78.09 -80.57
C SER A 205 -54.73 78.52 -81.83
N ASN A 206 -54.06 79.67 -81.74
CA ASN A 206 -53.14 80.13 -82.78
C ASN A 206 -51.74 79.49 -82.64
N THR A 207 -51.59 78.52 -81.72
CA THR A 207 -50.35 77.77 -81.47
C THR A 207 -50.45 76.33 -81.95
N ASP A 208 -49.37 75.84 -82.55
CA ASP A 208 -49.12 74.46 -82.93
C ASP A 208 -48.93 73.51 -81.72
N THR A 209 -48.87 74.05 -80.50
CA THR A 209 -48.80 73.29 -79.24
C THR A 209 -50.07 73.39 -78.39
N TYR A 210 -50.42 72.31 -77.69
CA TYR A 210 -51.40 72.27 -76.60
C TYR A 210 -50.79 71.62 -75.34
N MET A 211 -50.78 72.34 -74.22
CA MET A 211 -50.06 71.94 -72.99
C MET A 211 -51.01 71.76 -71.80
N ILE A 212 -50.98 70.58 -71.19
CA ILE A 212 -51.67 70.29 -69.92
C ILE A 212 -50.61 70.34 -68.82
N LYS A 213 -50.62 71.40 -68.01
CA LYS A 213 -49.58 71.67 -66.98
C LYS A 213 -49.59 70.66 -65.84
N ALA A 214 -50.76 70.20 -65.44
CA ALA A 214 -50.97 69.15 -64.44
C ALA A 214 -52.10 68.26 -64.93
N ILE A 215 -51.77 67.04 -65.39
CA ILE A 215 -52.77 66.09 -65.87
C ILE A 215 -53.56 65.48 -64.72
N THR A 216 -54.77 65.03 -65.04
CA THR A 216 -55.69 64.31 -64.15
C THR A 216 -56.27 63.10 -64.90
N LEU A 217 -56.97 62.21 -64.19
CA LEU A 217 -57.51 60.99 -64.80
C LEU A 217 -58.44 61.25 -66.00
N SER A 218 -59.20 62.34 -65.98
CA SER A 218 -60.09 62.75 -67.08
C SER A 218 -59.35 63.23 -68.33
N ASN A 219 -58.04 63.48 -68.26
CA ASN A 219 -57.22 63.75 -69.44
C ASN A 219 -56.80 62.46 -70.18
N SER A 220 -57.12 61.27 -69.66
CA SER A 220 -56.94 60.03 -70.42
C SER A 220 -57.86 60.00 -71.65
N GLY A 221 -57.38 59.50 -72.78
CA GLY A 221 -58.16 59.44 -74.02
C GLY A 221 -57.33 59.66 -75.28
N GLN A 222 -58.01 59.73 -76.43
CA GLN A 222 -57.38 60.01 -77.72
C GLN A 222 -57.41 61.50 -78.02
N TYR A 223 -56.23 62.05 -78.32
CA TYR A 223 -56.07 63.42 -78.79
C TYR A 223 -55.91 63.46 -80.30
N HIS A 224 -56.53 64.45 -80.94
CA HIS A 224 -56.29 64.80 -82.34
C HIS A 224 -56.07 66.31 -82.46
N CYS A 225 -55.37 66.72 -83.51
CA CYS A 225 -55.35 68.10 -83.95
C CYS A 225 -55.87 68.22 -85.38
N LYS A 226 -56.38 69.41 -85.71
CA LYS A 226 -56.82 69.79 -87.05
C LYS A 226 -56.37 71.23 -87.28
N ALA A 227 -55.87 71.56 -88.46
CA ALA A 227 -55.49 72.92 -88.79
C ALA A 227 -56.50 73.57 -89.76
N LYS A 228 -56.51 74.91 -89.76
CA LYS A 228 -57.37 75.77 -90.58
C LYS A 228 -56.56 76.96 -91.10
N ARG A 229 -56.77 77.37 -92.34
CA ARG A 229 -56.27 78.64 -92.89
C ARG A 229 -57.33 79.26 -93.79
N GLY A 230 -57.81 80.45 -93.43
CA GLY A 230 -58.98 81.06 -94.09
C GLY A 230 -60.20 80.13 -94.06
N PRO A 231 -60.86 79.84 -95.20
CA PRO A 231 -61.95 78.87 -95.28
C PRO A 231 -61.46 77.41 -95.36
N PHE A 232 -60.16 77.16 -95.60
CA PHE A 232 -59.62 75.83 -95.79
C PHE A 232 -59.34 75.12 -94.46
N TYR A 233 -59.57 73.81 -94.44
CA TYR A 233 -59.40 72.94 -93.29
C TYR A 233 -58.63 71.68 -93.68
N THR A 234 -57.68 71.27 -92.83
CA THR A 234 -57.04 69.96 -92.92
C THR A 234 -57.99 68.84 -92.48
N GLU A 235 -57.58 67.60 -92.70
CA GLU A 235 -58.15 66.45 -91.98
C GLU A 235 -57.70 66.47 -90.50
N LYS A 236 -58.29 65.60 -89.66
CA LYS A 236 -57.76 65.35 -88.32
C LYS A 236 -56.46 64.55 -88.43
N SER A 237 -55.52 64.81 -87.52
CA SER A 237 -54.35 63.96 -87.31
C SER A 237 -54.75 62.54 -86.95
N ASP A 238 -53.81 61.60 -87.03
CA ASP A 238 -53.95 60.31 -86.36
C ASP A 238 -54.09 60.49 -84.83
N PRO A 239 -54.80 59.57 -84.13
CA PRO A 239 -55.04 59.66 -82.69
C PRO A 239 -53.75 59.44 -81.89
N MET A 240 -53.51 60.32 -80.91
CA MET A 240 -52.46 60.16 -79.90
C MET A 240 -53.08 59.83 -78.54
N SER A 241 -52.94 58.58 -78.09
CA SER A 241 -53.55 58.10 -76.84
C SER A 241 -52.76 58.51 -75.60
N LEU A 242 -53.36 59.31 -74.71
CA LEU A 242 -52.85 59.59 -73.36
C LEU A 242 -53.47 58.62 -72.35
N GLN A 243 -52.63 58.00 -71.52
CA GLN A 243 -53.06 57.10 -70.44
C GLN A 243 -52.52 57.62 -69.10
N VAL A 244 -53.44 58.07 -68.22
CA VAL A 244 -53.11 58.50 -66.86
C VAL A 244 -53.44 57.37 -65.89
N SER A 245 -52.48 57.00 -65.03
CA SER A 245 -52.63 55.95 -64.03
C SER A 245 -53.45 56.43 -62.83
N ALA A 246 -54.40 55.60 -62.37
CA ALA A 246 -55.07 55.79 -61.08
C ALA A 246 -54.30 55.14 -59.91
N ASN A 247 -53.42 54.17 -60.21
CA ASN A 247 -52.53 53.57 -59.23
C ASN A 247 -51.19 54.32 -59.25
N ASP A 248 -50.64 54.60 -58.07
CA ASP A 248 -49.29 55.15 -57.93
C ASP A 248 -48.20 54.19 -58.45
N PRO A 249 -47.02 54.71 -58.85
CA PRO A 249 -45.90 53.88 -59.25
C PRO A 249 -45.25 53.22 -58.02
N ILE A 250 -44.87 51.96 -58.17
CA ILE A 250 -44.20 51.17 -57.13
C ILE A 250 -42.71 51.11 -57.47
N SER A 251 -41.85 51.43 -56.50
CA SER A 251 -40.43 51.10 -56.58
C SER A 251 -40.18 49.71 -56.00
N THR A 252 -39.12 49.04 -56.44
CA THR A 252 -38.64 47.77 -55.90
C THR A 252 -37.12 47.81 -55.76
N ILE A 253 -36.59 47.22 -54.68
CA ILE A 253 -35.14 47.05 -54.50
C ILE A 253 -34.78 45.59 -54.78
N SER A 254 -33.62 45.38 -55.39
CA SER A 254 -32.99 44.07 -55.53
C SER A 254 -31.53 44.14 -55.06
N LYS A 255 -31.11 43.21 -54.19
CA LYS A 255 -29.70 43.09 -53.75
C LYS A 255 -28.95 42.02 -54.56
N ASN A 256 -27.75 42.34 -55.02
CA ASN A 256 -26.87 41.43 -55.77
C ASN A 256 -25.42 41.50 -55.22
N PRO A 257 -24.82 40.38 -54.76
CA PRO A 257 -25.41 39.05 -54.62
C PRO A 257 -26.51 39.02 -53.55
N ALA A 258 -27.49 38.13 -53.73
CA ALA A 258 -28.63 37.97 -52.83
C ALA A 258 -28.33 37.04 -51.64
N PHE A 259 -27.12 37.08 -51.09
CA PHE A 259 -26.74 36.29 -49.92
C PHE A 259 -27.37 36.91 -48.65
N ASP A 260 -27.76 36.05 -47.71
CA ASP A 260 -28.26 36.46 -46.40
C ASP A 260 -27.85 35.39 -45.36
N PRO A 261 -27.00 35.70 -44.36
CA PRO A 261 -26.29 36.96 -44.16
C PRO A 261 -25.13 37.18 -45.14
N MET A 262 -24.73 38.45 -45.29
CA MET A 262 -23.44 38.84 -45.88
C MET A 262 -22.39 39.06 -44.78
N TYR A 263 -21.11 39.00 -45.15
CA TYR A 263 -19.99 39.19 -44.23
C TYR A 263 -19.21 40.48 -44.51
N VAL A 264 -18.57 41.02 -43.48
CA VAL A 264 -17.69 42.19 -43.57
C VAL A 264 -16.62 41.98 -44.65
N GLY A 265 -16.43 42.99 -45.51
CA GLY A 265 -15.49 42.96 -46.64
C GLY A 265 -16.07 42.50 -47.98
N GLU A 266 -17.22 41.81 -47.99
CA GLU A 266 -17.94 41.52 -49.23
C GLU A 266 -18.49 42.79 -49.89
N LYS A 267 -18.96 42.68 -51.13
CA LYS A 267 -19.58 43.78 -51.88
C LYS A 267 -21.01 43.43 -52.26
N VAL A 268 -21.93 44.39 -52.05
CA VAL A 268 -23.32 44.30 -52.49
C VAL A 268 -23.66 45.50 -53.36
N THR A 269 -24.50 45.25 -54.36
CA THR A 269 -25.14 46.27 -55.19
C THR A 269 -26.64 46.18 -54.99
N PHE A 270 -27.24 47.24 -54.45
CA PHE A 270 -28.68 47.43 -54.49
C PHE A 270 -29.05 48.12 -55.80
N THR A 271 -30.10 47.64 -56.48
CA THR A 271 -30.68 48.30 -57.65
C THR A 271 -32.13 48.61 -57.38
N CYS A 272 -32.50 49.89 -57.46
CA CYS A 272 -33.87 50.35 -57.31
C CYS A 272 -34.53 50.42 -58.70
N SER A 273 -35.67 49.77 -58.92
CA SER A 273 -36.39 49.78 -60.20
C SER A 273 -37.84 50.25 -59.99
N VAL A 274 -38.48 50.67 -61.09
CA VAL A 274 -39.89 51.08 -61.14
C VAL A 274 -40.47 50.46 -62.42
N ASP A 275 -41.64 49.84 -62.34
CA ASP A 275 -42.20 49.00 -63.42
C ASP A 275 -42.84 49.79 -64.59
N VAL A 276 -42.44 51.03 -64.81
CA VAL A 276 -42.98 51.93 -65.87
C VAL A 276 -41.85 52.70 -66.57
N ASP A 277 -42.21 53.61 -67.48
CA ASP A 277 -41.28 54.35 -68.35
C ASP A 277 -40.16 55.10 -67.61
N SER A 278 -39.13 55.46 -68.37
CA SER A 278 -37.86 56.07 -67.94
C SER A 278 -37.96 57.42 -67.19
N ASP A 279 -36.78 57.96 -66.89
CA ASP A 279 -36.56 59.33 -66.40
C ASP A 279 -36.99 59.60 -64.95
N TRP A 280 -37.08 58.52 -64.16
CA TRP A 280 -37.09 58.56 -62.70
C TRP A 280 -35.74 59.03 -62.14
N LYS A 281 -35.78 59.95 -61.18
CA LYS A 281 -34.67 60.26 -60.27
C LYS A 281 -34.80 59.42 -59.02
N TYR A 282 -33.70 58.95 -58.46
CA TYR A 282 -33.70 58.12 -57.26
C TYR A 282 -33.15 58.89 -56.06
N GLN A 283 -33.55 58.51 -54.86
CA GLN A 283 -32.90 58.89 -53.60
C GLN A 283 -32.94 57.69 -52.65
N TRP A 284 -31.77 57.33 -52.12
CA TRP A 284 -31.61 56.22 -51.18
C TRP A 284 -31.62 56.68 -49.73
N TYR A 285 -32.08 55.78 -48.86
CA TYR A 285 -32.21 55.93 -47.42
C TYR A 285 -31.68 54.66 -46.72
N LYS A 286 -31.27 54.79 -45.46
CA LYS A 286 -30.90 53.67 -44.58
C LYS A 286 -31.53 53.90 -43.20
N ASP A 287 -32.29 52.93 -42.71
CA ASP A 287 -33.00 52.97 -41.42
C ASP A 287 -33.88 54.23 -41.23
N GLY A 288 -34.35 54.81 -42.34
CA GLY A 288 -35.14 56.05 -42.39
C GLY A 288 -34.33 57.34 -42.60
N GLU A 289 -33.00 57.33 -42.44
CA GLU A 289 -32.14 58.48 -42.71
C GLU A 289 -31.75 58.56 -44.19
N GLU A 290 -31.72 59.76 -44.77
CA GLU A 290 -31.32 59.99 -46.15
C GLU A 290 -29.81 59.75 -46.34
N LEU A 291 -29.42 59.03 -47.40
CA LEU A 291 -28.02 58.85 -47.77
C LEU A 291 -27.58 59.98 -48.73
N PRO A 292 -26.80 60.98 -48.28
CA PRO A 292 -26.51 62.15 -49.10
C PRO A 292 -25.70 61.77 -50.35
N SER A 293 -26.00 62.41 -51.48
CA SER A 293 -25.42 62.11 -52.81
C SER A 293 -25.71 60.71 -53.36
N SER A 294 -26.55 59.89 -52.70
CA SER A 294 -26.98 58.59 -53.22
C SER A 294 -28.23 58.75 -54.09
N THR A 295 -28.06 59.36 -55.26
CA THR A 295 -29.15 59.70 -56.21
C THR A 295 -29.22 58.79 -57.45
N GLU A 296 -28.29 57.85 -57.58
CA GLU A 296 -28.20 56.92 -58.70
C GLU A 296 -29.17 55.73 -58.57
N LYS A 297 -29.50 55.10 -59.70
CA LYS A 297 -30.35 53.89 -59.72
C LYS A 297 -29.76 52.73 -58.91
N THR A 298 -28.44 52.72 -58.72
CA THR A 298 -27.69 51.66 -58.01
C THR A 298 -26.88 52.21 -56.85
N LEU A 299 -26.98 51.56 -55.68
CA LEU A 299 -26.16 51.84 -54.51
C LEU A 299 -25.19 50.67 -54.27
N ILE A 300 -23.89 50.93 -54.41
CA ILE A 300 -22.82 49.93 -54.22
C ILE A 300 -22.16 50.14 -52.85
N LYS A 301 -22.05 49.06 -52.06
CA LYS A 301 -21.43 49.05 -50.73
C LYS A 301 -20.36 47.96 -50.64
N THR A 302 -19.23 48.28 -50.00
CA THR A 302 -18.27 47.29 -49.48
C THR A 302 -18.47 47.21 -47.97
N LEU A 303 -18.83 46.03 -47.47
CA LEU A 303 -19.62 45.90 -46.26
C LEU A 303 -18.83 46.04 -44.95
N ARG A 304 -19.43 46.75 -44.00
CA ARG A 304 -19.05 46.83 -42.58
C ARG A 304 -20.27 46.49 -41.71
N LEU A 305 -20.06 46.17 -40.44
CA LEU A 305 -21.16 45.93 -39.50
C LEU A 305 -22.16 47.10 -39.41
N SER A 306 -21.66 48.33 -39.56
CA SER A 306 -22.46 49.57 -39.60
C SER A 306 -23.34 49.73 -40.85
N ASP A 307 -23.07 48.96 -41.92
CA ASP A 307 -23.91 48.94 -43.11
C ASP A 307 -25.14 48.03 -42.94
N MET A 308 -25.18 47.18 -41.90
CA MET A 308 -26.41 46.44 -41.54
C MET A 308 -27.56 47.41 -41.29
N GLY A 309 -28.75 47.11 -41.83
CA GLY A 309 -29.94 47.95 -41.69
C GLY A 309 -30.98 47.67 -42.77
N ASN A 310 -32.08 48.41 -42.73
CA ASN A 310 -33.10 48.42 -43.76
C ASN A 310 -32.77 49.52 -44.79
N TYR A 311 -32.53 49.14 -46.03
CA TYR A 311 -32.29 50.09 -47.12
C TYR A 311 -33.60 50.43 -47.81
N SER A 312 -33.85 51.71 -48.06
CA SER A 312 -35.04 52.13 -48.79
C SER A 312 -34.75 53.11 -49.94
N CYS A 313 -35.64 53.10 -50.93
CA CYS A 313 -35.51 53.87 -52.15
C CYS A 313 -36.82 54.56 -52.51
N ILE A 314 -36.75 55.86 -52.75
CA ILE A 314 -37.84 56.65 -53.34
C ILE A 314 -37.41 57.04 -54.76
N ALA A 315 -38.32 56.88 -55.72
CA ALA A 315 -38.14 57.34 -57.09
C ALA A 315 -39.12 58.47 -57.39
N THR A 316 -38.66 59.57 -57.99
CA THR A 316 -39.44 60.78 -58.29
C THR A 316 -39.36 61.14 -59.77
N ARG A 317 -40.50 61.45 -60.38
CA ARG A 317 -40.63 61.94 -61.77
C ARG A 317 -41.67 63.06 -61.82
N GLY A 318 -41.26 64.26 -62.22
CA GLY A 318 -42.11 65.45 -62.19
C GLY A 318 -42.60 65.76 -60.76
N ALA A 319 -43.92 65.75 -60.56
CA ALA A 319 -44.56 65.91 -59.25
C ALA A 319 -44.88 64.57 -58.55
N THR A 320 -44.69 63.43 -59.22
CA THR A 320 -45.02 62.09 -58.73
C THR A 320 -43.81 61.46 -58.06
N SER A 321 -44.01 60.82 -56.90
CA SER A 321 -43.00 59.96 -56.26
C SER A 321 -43.60 58.60 -55.91
N THR A 322 -42.78 57.55 -55.93
CA THR A 322 -43.16 56.23 -55.40
C THR A 322 -43.26 56.28 -53.88
N ALA A 323 -43.96 55.30 -53.29
CA ALA A 323 -43.69 54.92 -51.91
C ALA A 323 -42.21 54.49 -51.75
N PRO A 324 -41.63 54.54 -50.54
CA PRO A 324 -40.35 53.89 -50.28
C PRO A 324 -40.49 52.37 -50.45
N SER A 325 -39.66 51.77 -51.29
CA SER A 325 -39.39 50.32 -51.22
C SER A 325 -38.40 50.03 -50.11
N GLU A 326 -38.41 48.82 -49.54
CA GLU A 326 -37.53 48.40 -48.45
C GLU A 326 -36.83 47.07 -48.77
N GLU A 327 -35.58 46.91 -48.32
CA GLU A 327 -34.79 45.68 -48.42
C GLU A 327 -33.83 45.57 -47.23
N MET A 328 -33.93 44.48 -46.46
CA MET A 328 -33.05 44.24 -45.31
C MET A 328 -31.67 43.74 -45.75
N LEU A 329 -30.62 44.35 -45.19
CA LEU A 329 -29.25 43.85 -45.26
C LEU A 329 -28.77 43.39 -43.89
N GLN A 330 -28.52 42.08 -43.75
CA GLN A 330 -27.78 41.52 -42.63
C GLN A 330 -26.28 41.47 -42.95
N VAL A 331 -25.45 42.08 -42.09
CA VAL A 331 -23.99 42.04 -42.19
C VAL A 331 -23.38 41.51 -40.90
N TYR A 332 -22.82 40.31 -40.93
CA TYR A 332 -22.21 39.68 -39.76
C TYR A 332 -20.67 39.77 -39.81
N ALA A 333 -20.04 39.67 -38.64
CA ALA A 333 -18.60 39.44 -38.56
C ALA A 333 -18.29 38.03 -39.08
N ILE A 334 -17.11 37.85 -39.69
CA ILE A 334 -16.65 36.51 -40.08
C ILE A 334 -16.41 35.71 -38.78
N PRO A 335 -16.99 34.52 -38.59
CA PRO A 335 -16.78 33.74 -37.36
C PRO A 335 -15.34 33.24 -37.28
N GLN A 336 -14.88 32.92 -36.07
CA GLN A 336 -13.65 32.17 -35.85
C GLN A 336 -13.98 30.68 -35.75
N PRO A 337 -13.24 29.75 -36.38
CA PRO A 337 -13.54 28.33 -36.29
C PRO A 337 -13.24 27.77 -34.90
N PHE A 338 -14.15 26.95 -34.38
CA PHE A 338 -13.97 26.20 -33.15
C PHE A 338 -13.28 24.88 -33.45
N LEU A 339 -11.99 24.81 -33.11
CA LEU A 339 -11.16 23.60 -33.19
C LEU A 339 -11.30 22.80 -31.90
N LYS A 340 -11.77 21.56 -32.01
CA LYS A 340 -11.90 20.60 -30.90
C LYS A 340 -11.40 19.20 -31.30
N PRO A 341 -10.89 18.39 -30.36
CA PRO A 341 -10.63 16.99 -30.63
C PRO A 341 -11.94 16.18 -30.58
N GLU A 342 -12.15 15.28 -31.55
CA GLU A 342 -13.21 14.26 -31.49
C GLU A 342 -12.75 13.04 -30.69
N THR A 343 -11.47 12.67 -30.77
CA THR A 343 -10.85 11.70 -29.86
C THR A 343 -10.62 12.34 -28.48
N PRO A 344 -11.13 11.80 -27.36
CA PRO A 344 -11.06 12.43 -26.03
C PRO A 344 -9.66 12.69 -25.42
N TRP A 345 -8.57 12.43 -26.15
CA TRP A 345 -7.18 12.55 -25.72
C TRP A 345 -6.34 13.32 -26.75
N LEU A 346 -5.34 14.06 -26.25
CA LEU A 346 -4.35 14.84 -27.02
C LEU A 346 -2.91 14.38 -26.78
N ASP A 347 -2.75 13.39 -25.90
CA ASP A 347 -1.53 12.73 -25.46
C ASP A 347 -1.51 11.33 -26.09
N VAL A 348 -0.86 11.22 -27.25
CA VAL A 348 -1.06 10.16 -28.23
C VAL A 348 0.16 9.25 -28.33
N PHE A 349 -0.08 7.95 -28.50
CA PHE A 349 0.98 6.93 -28.56
C PHE A 349 1.27 6.47 -29.99
N PRO A 350 2.44 5.85 -30.28
CA PRO A 350 2.74 5.34 -31.61
C PRO A 350 1.66 4.37 -32.10
N THR A 351 1.25 4.48 -33.37
CA THR A 351 0.16 3.72 -34.01
C THR A 351 -1.26 4.00 -33.48
N GLU A 352 -1.45 4.93 -32.55
CA GLU A 352 -2.78 5.35 -32.10
C GLU A 352 -3.46 6.27 -33.12
N GLY A 353 -4.78 6.14 -33.26
CA GLY A 353 -5.60 6.99 -34.12
C GLY A 353 -6.04 8.27 -33.43
N VAL A 354 -6.08 9.39 -34.16
CA VAL A 354 -6.50 10.72 -33.68
C VAL A 354 -7.52 11.30 -34.63
N LYS A 355 -8.56 11.95 -34.11
CA LYS A 355 -9.54 12.66 -34.92
C LYS A 355 -9.79 14.05 -34.34
N LEU A 356 -9.57 15.08 -35.14
CA LEU A 356 -9.80 16.49 -34.80
C LEU A 356 -10.92 17.03 -35.70
N SER A 357 -11.79 17.89 -35.15
CA SER A 357 -12.81 18.59 -35.93
C SER A 357 -12.73 20.11 -35.76
N CYS A 358 -13.11 20.79 -36.84
CA CYS A 358 -13.17 22.23 -36.97
C CYS A 358 -14.57 22.60 -37.42
N GLU A 359 -15.26 23.42 -36.63
CA GLU A 359 -16.66 23.79 -36.84
C GLU A 359 -16.86 25.31 -36.81
N MET A 360 -17.95 25.80 -37.37
CA MET A 360 -18.32 27.22 -37.42
C MET A 360 -19.74 27.39 -36.89
N ASP A 361 -19.95 28.37 -36.00
CA ASP A 361 -21.25 28.63 -35.34
C ASP A 361 -22.37 29.11 -36.31
N SER A 362 -22.08 29.33 -37.60
CA SER A 362 -23.06 29.84 -38.56
C SER A 362 -22.96 29.25 -39.97
N SER A 363 -24.10 28.73 -40.45
CA SER A 363 -24.41 28.28 -41.82
C SER A 363 -23.56 27.12 -42.39
N SER A 364 -24.16 26.38 -43.32
CA SER A 364 -23.48 25.35 -44.11
C SER A 364 -22.75 25.96 -45.31
N GLY A 365 -21.71 25.28 -45.81
CA GLY A 365 -20.93 25.71 -46.98
C GLY A 365 -19.51 26.19 -46.69
N TRP A 366 -19.06 26.18 -45.43
CA TRP A 366 -17.64 26.32 -45.09
C TRP A 366 -16.85 25.08 -45.52
N LYS A 367 -15.64 25.30 -46.05
CA LYS A 367 -14.59 24.31 -46.26
C LYS A 367 -13.36 24.69 -45.44
N TYR A 368 -12.67 23.69 -44.89
CA TYR A 368 -11.64 23.93 -43.89
C TYR A 368 -10.25 23.57 -44.40
N ILE A 369 -9.28 24.44 -44.10
CA ILE A 369 -7.86 24.23 -44.37
C ILE A 369 -7.13 24.11 -43.04
N TRP A 370 -6.37 23.03 -42.88
CA TRP A 370 -5.62 22.74 -41.66
C TRP A 370 -4.17 23.19 -41.78
N SER A 371 -3.64 23.71 -40.68
CA SER A 371 -2.23 24.03 -40.51
C SER A 371 -1.71 23.39 -39.23
N LYS A 372 -0.45 22.93 -39.24
CA LYS A 372 0.31 22.46 -38.09
C LYS A 372 1.60 23.27 -38.01
N ASP A 373 1.88 23.87 -36.86
CA ASP A 373 3.05 24.73 -36.64
C ASP A 373 3.18 25.86 -37.70
N LYS A 374 2.02 26.37 -38.17
CA LYS A 374 1.85 27.39 -39.22
C LYS A 374 2.22 26.93 -40.65
N GLN A 375 2.46 25.65 -40.86
CA GLN A 375 2.57 25.04 -42.20
C GLN A 375 1.28 24.27 -42.52
N ARG A 376 0.79 24.37 -43.76
CA ARG A 376 -0.39 23.61 -44.23
C ARG A 376 -0.20 22.10 -44.03
N VAL A 377 -1.23 21.42 -43.54
CA VAL A 377 -1.28 19.95 -43.49
C VAL A 377 -1.78 19.43 -44.83
N GLU A 378 -1.06 18.46 -45.40
CA GLU A 378 -1.44 17.75 -46.63
C GLU A 378 -1.84 16.30 -46.30
N ALA A 379 -2.57 15.65 -47.21
CA ALA A 379 -2.99 14.26 -47.03
C ALA A 379 -1.86 13.30 -47.41
N ASP A 380 -1.69 12.23 -46.64
CA ASP A 380 -0.72 11.15 -46.89
C ASP A 380 -1.28 9.80 -46.44
N ASP A 381 -0.50 8.72 -46.52
CA ASP A 381 -0.91 7.36 -46.12
C ASP A 381 -1.40 7.24 -44.65
N THR A 382 -1.15 8.27 -43.83
CA THR A 382 -1.54 8.35 -42.42
C THR A 382 -2.49 9.50 -42.08
N VAL A 383 -2.60 10.54 -42.92
CA VAL A 383 -3.43 11.74 -42.67
C VAL A 383 -4.49 11.91 -43.75
N SER A 384 -5.76 11.97 -43.33
CA SER A 384 -6.92 12.09 -44.21
C SER A 384 -7.91 13.16 -43.71
N PHE A 385 -8.76 13.66 -44.62
CA PHE A 385 -9.69 14.76 -44.35
C PHE A 385 -11.15 14.37 -44.65
N GLY A 386 -12.10 15.04 -43.99
CA GLY A 386 -13.52 14.99 -44.33
C GLY A 386 -13.83 15.59 -45.71
N GLN A 387 -15.04 15.36 -46.22
CA GLN A 387 -15.48 15.80 -47.56
C GLN A 387 -15.46 17.34 -47.75
N ASP A 388 -15.62 18.08 -46.67
CA ASP A 388 -15.53 19.53 -46.53
C ASP A 388 -14.21 20.00 -45.88
N GLY A 389 -13.35 19.05 -45.49
CA GLY A 389 -12.15 19.30 -44.68
C GLY A 389 -12.42 19.50 -43.18
N ALA A 390 -13.67 19.49 -42.69
CA ALA A 390 -14.00 19.83 -41.30
C ALA A 390 -13.38 18.86 -40.29
N THR A 391 -13.19 17.60 -40.67
CA THR A 391 -12.43 16.60 -39.91
C THR A 391 -11.01 16.47 -40.46
N LEU A 392 -10.02 16.39 -39.58
CA LEU A 392 -8.69 15.82 -39.82
C LEU A 392 -8.58 14.49 -39.05
N SER A 393 -8.27 13.39 -39.75
CA SER A 393 -8.09 12.05 -39.18
C SER A 393 -6.67 11.53 -39.40
N ILE A 394 -5.96 11.23 -38.31
CA ILE A 394 -4.66 10.56 -38.30
C ILE A 394 -4.90 9.09 -38.00
N LEU A 395 -4.59 8.20 -38.95
CA LEU A 395 -4.82 6.76 -38.83
C LEU A 395 -3.78 6.04 -37.96
N SER A 396 -2.55 6.55 -37.93
CA SER A 396 -1.44 5.96 -37.18
C SER A 396 -0.44 7.05 -36.76
N ALA A 397 -0.56 7.51 -35.52
CA ALA A 397 0.30 8.55 -34.96
C ALA A 397 1.77 8.13 -34.85
N SER A 398 2.64 9.14 -34.89
CA SER A 398 4.11 9.07 -34.85
C SER A 398 4.67 10.48 -34.69
N ALA A 399 5.95 10.63 -34.35
CA ALA A 399 6.58 11.91 -34.02
C ALA A 399 6.33 13.05 -35.05
N LYS A 400 6.19 12.74 -36.36
CA LYS A 400 5.87 13.75 -37.41
C LYS A 400 4.55 14.50 -37.17
N HIS A 401 3.62 13.91 -36.43
CA HIS A 401 2.28 14.43 -36.17
C HIS A 401 2.20 15.35 -34.94
N LYS A 402 3.24 15.39 -34.11
CA LYS A 402 3.35 16.32 -32.99
C LYS A 402 3.41 17.77 -33.51
N GLY A 403 2.75 18.69 -32.81
CA GLY A 403 2.72 20.12 -33.18
C GLY A 403 1.44 20.82 -32.73
N ASN A 404 1.36 22.12 -32.96
CA ASN A 404 0.19 22.94 -32.70
C ASN A 404 -0.68 23.04 -33.96
N TYR A 405 -1.91 22.53 -33.90
CA TYR A 405 -2.85 22.54 -35.01
C TYR A 405 -3.74 23.78 -34.96
N THR A 406 -4.04 24.34 -36.13
CA THR A 406 -5.11 25.32 -36.35
C THR A 406 -5.90 24.96 -37.61
N CYS A 407 -7.10 25.52 -37.73
CA CYS A 407 -7.88 25.45 -38.95
C CYS A 407 -8.43 26.83 -39.35
N GLU A 408 -8.54 27.05 -40.65
CA GLU A 408 -9.16 28.23 -41.27
C GLU A 408 -10.39 27.77 -42.07
N GLY A 409 -11.50 28.50 -41.92
CA GLY A 409 -12.74 28.27 -42.67
C GLY A 409 -12.83 29.21 -43.86
N HIS A 410 -13.14 28.67 -45.04
CA HIS A 410 -13.36 29.42 -46.28
C HIS A 410 -14.77 29.09 -46.81
N LEU A 411 -15.60 30.09 -47.10
CA LEU A 411 -16.92 29.82 -47.67
C LEU A 411 -16.78 29.37 -49.12
N GLN A 412 -17.49 28.30 -49.50
CA GLN A 412 -17.53 27.88 -50.90
C GLN A 412 -18.13 28.99 -51.76
N ASP A 413 -17.54 29.20 -52.94
CA ASP A 413 -18.00 30.12 -53.98
C ASP A 413 -18.08 31.62 -53.56
N ARG A 414 -17.48 31.99 -52.42
CA ARG A 414 -17.38 33.36 -51.89
C ARG A 414 -15.94 33.69 -51.51
N SER A 415 -15.54 34.97 -51.63
CA SER A 415 -14.20 35.43 -51.23
C SER A 415 -14.10 35.73 -49.73
N VAL A 416 -14.65 34.85 -48.89
CA VAL A 416 -14.72 35.01 -47.42
C VAL A 416 -13.89 33.92 -46.76
N SER A 417 -13.02 34.31 -45.83
CA SER A 417 -12.13 33.41 -45.08
C SER A 417 -12.01 33.90 -43.65
N SER A 418 -12.04 32.99 -42.69
CA SER A 418 -11.90 33.31 -41.27
C SER A 418 -10.46 33.66 -40.89
N SER A 419 -10.27 34.20 -39.69
CA SER A 419 -9.00 34.01 -39.00
C SER A 419 -8.80 32.53 -38.64
N PRO A 420 -7.57 32.07 -38.36
CA PRO A 420 -7.35 30.74 -37.80
C PRO A 420 -8.13 30.54 -36.49
N SER A 421 -8.46 29.28 -36.18
CA SER A 421 -8.86 28.84 -34.85
C SER A 421 -7.80 29.16 -33.80
N PHE A 422 -8.15 29.03 -32.52
CA PHE A 422 -7.13 28.89 -31.46
C PHE A 422 -6.26 27.64 -31.71
N GLU A 423 -5.02 27.66 -31.24
CA GLU A 423 -4.06 26.56 -31.40
C GLU A 423 -4.41 25.37 -30.49
N LEU A 424 -4.42 24.17 -31.06
CA LEU A 424 -4.63 22.91 -30.35
C LEU A 424 -3.34 22.07 -30.38
N SER A 425 -2.64 21.97 -29.25
CA SER A 425 -1.37 21.22 -29.16
C SER A 425 -1.62 19.70 -29.13
N LEU A 426 -1.14 18.99 -30.15
CA LEU A 426 -1.13 17.52 -30.16
C LEU A 426 0.24 17.00 -29.71
N THR A 427 0.25 16.23 -28.62
CA THR A 427 1.46 15.57 -28.11
C THR A 427 1.49 14.14 -28.61
N VAL A 428 2.59 13.74 -29.24
CA VAL A 428 2.87 12.34 -29.58
C VAL A 428 4.11 11.88 -28.81
N TYR A 429 4.03 10.69 -28.21
CA TYR A 429 5.14 10.00 -27.56
C TYR A 429 5.82 9.01 -28.50
N ASP A 430 7.08 8.70 -28.22
CA ASP A 430 7.89 7.78 -29.03
C ASP A 430 7.76 6.31 -28.59
N GLU A 431 7.26 6.05 -27.38
CA GLU A 431 7.03 4.72 -26.81
C GLU A 431 5.56 4.53 -26.39
N LYS A 432 5.11 3.28 -26.22
CA LYS A 432 3.80 2.95 -25.65
C LYS A 432 3.72 3.31 -24.15
N PRO A 433 2.52 3.54 -23.58
CA PRO A 433 2.41 3.88 -22.18
C PRO A 433 2.61 2.62 -21.30
N ARG A 434 3.46 2.75 -20.28
CA ARG A 434 3.76 1.66 -19.35
C ARG A 434 2.61 1.43 -18.36
N VAL A 435 2.06 0.22 -18.38
CA VAL A 435 1.07 -0.26 -17.41
C VAL A 435 1.78 -0.91 -16.22
N THR A 436 1.34 -0.60 -15.00
CA THR A 436 1.87 -1.17 -13.76
C THR A 436 0.76 -1.89 -13.00
N LEU A 437 1.03 -3.14 -12.60
CA LEU A 437 0.11 -3.96 -11.81
C LEU A 437 0.63 -4.03 -10.37
N THR A 438 -0.24 -3.75 -9.40
CA THR A 438 0.02 -3.94 -7.96
C THR A 438 -0.94 -4.96 -7.35
N GLN A 439 -0.56 -5.52 -6.21
CA GLN A 439 -1.37 -6.47 -5.42
C GLN A 439 -1.41 -5.99 -3.98
N TYR A 440 -2.60 -5.93 -3.38
CA TYR A 440 -2.80 -5.64 -1.97
C TYR A 440 -3.64 -6.74 -1.32
N PRO A 441 -3.17 -7.39 -0.23
CA PRO A 441 -1.86 -7.23 0.39
C PRO A 441 -0.71 -7.81 -0.45
N GLU A 442 0.49 -7.25 -0.30
CA GLU A 442 1.74 -7.65 -1.00
C GLU A 442 2.35 -8.95 -0.43
N TYR A 443 1.53 -9.97 -0.22
CA TYR A 443 1.96 -11.26 0.33
C TYR A 443 2.49 -12.19 -0.77
N THR A 444 3.60 -12.87 -0.49
CA THR A 444 4.22 -13.85 -1.41
C THR A 444 3.53 -15.21 -1.38
N VAL A 445 2.83 -15.53 -0.29
CA VAL A 445 1.93 -16.69 -0.14
C VAL A 445 0.67 -16.22 0.58
N MET A 446 -0.48 -16.73 0.14
CA MET A 446 -1.77 -16.50 0.78
C MET A 446 -2.46 -17.85 1.08
N PHE A 447 -3.47 -17.81 1.95
CA PHE A 447 -4.21 -18.99 2.38
C PHE A 447 -5.71 -18.85 2.05
N PRO A 448 -6.48 -19.95 1.96
CA PRO A 448 -7.93 -19.88 1.89
C PRO A 448 -8.51 -18.96 2.96
N GLU A 449 -9.68 -18.37 2.68
CA GLU A 449 -10.33 -17.33 3.49
C GLU A 449 -9.69 -15.92 3.39
N GLU A 450 -8.44 -15.78 2.95
CA GLU A 450 -7.85 -14.45 2.69
C GLU A 450 -8.47 -13.78 1.44
N SER A 451 -8.48 -12.44 1.41
CA SER A 451 -8.89 -11.63 0.26
C SER A 451 -7.69 -10.93 -0.38
N VAL A 452 -7.72 -10.75 -1.71
CA VAL A 452 -6.66 -10.03 -2.45
C VAL A 452 -7.23 -9.13 -3.54
N PHE A 453 -6.69 -7.92 -3.59
CA PHE A 453 -7.07 -6.84 -4.50
C PHE A 453 -5.90 -6.51 -5.42
N PHE A 454 -6.07 -6.78 -6.72
CA PHE A 454 -5.14 -6.32 -7.74
C PHE A 454 -5.58 -4.97 -8.29
N SER A 455 -4.63 -4.07 -8.54
CA SER A 455 -4.92 -2.76 -9.14
C SER A 455 -3.98 -2.47 -10.31
N CYS A 456 -4.57 -2.03 -11.41
CA CYS A 456 -3.89 -1.74 -12.67
C CYS A 456 -3.79 -0.23 -12.86
N HIS A 457 -2.58 0.28 -13.02
CA HIS A 457 -2.27 1.71 -13.05
C HIS A 457 -1.61 2.10 -14.37
N ILE A 458 -1.98 3.28 -14.87
CA ILE A 458 -1.38 3.98 -16.01
C ILE A 458 -1.36 5.48 -15.70
N ILE A 459 -0.30 6.19 -16.09
CA ILE A 459 -0.04 7.59 -15.71
C ILE A 459 -0.07 8.49 -16.95
N VAL A 460 -1.21 8.49 -17.65
CA VAL A 460 -1.50 9.28 -18.87
C VAL A 460 -2.97 9.75 -18.80
N SER A 461 -3.55 10.35 -19.85
CA SER A 461 -4.97 10.78 -19.82
C SER A 461 -5.97 9.63 -19.66
N SER A 462 -7.25 10.00 -19.53
CA SER A 462 -8.37 9.08 -19.30
C SER A 462 -8.86 8.37 -20.58
N GLY A 463 -9.97 7.65 -20.49
CA GLY A 463 -10.57 6.91 -21.61
C GLY A 463 -10.11 5.45 -21.76
N TRP A 464 -9.29 4.94 -20.84
CA TRP A 464 -8.82 3.55 -20.85
C TRP A 464 -9.85 2.54 -20.37
N GLU A 465 -10.07 1.51 -21.19
CA GLU A 465 -10.66 0.24 -20.78
C GLU A 465 -9.56 -0.72 -20.32
N TYR A 466 -9.81 -1.43 -19.23
CA TYR A 466 -8.86 -2.34 -18.60
C TYR A 466 -9.19 -3.80 -18.95
N GLN A 467 -8.19 -4.54 -19.42
CA GLN A 467 -8.27 -5.96 -19.72
C GLN A 467 -7.39 -6.74 -18.75
N TRP A 468 -7.99 -7.68 -18.03
CA TRP A 468 -7.32 -8.52 -17.05
C TRP A 468 -6.97 -9.88 -17.64
N TYR A 469 -5.82 -10.42 -17.28
CA TYR A 469 -5.37 -11.74 -17.74
C TYR A 469 -4.76 -12.53 -16.59
N LYS A 470 -5.03 -13.84 -16.58
CA LYS A 470 -4.40 -14.83 -15.69
C LYS A 470 -3.80 -15.93 -16.56
N ASP A 471 -2.51 -16.21 -16.37
CA ASP A 471 -1.76 -17.28 -17.06
C ASP A 471 -1.91 -17.22 -18.60
N GLY A 472 -2.06 -16.00 -19.13
CA GLY A 472 -2.28 -15.71 -20.56
C GLY A 472 -3.76 -15.68 -21.01
N ALA A 473 -4.69 -16.28 -20.25
CA ALA A 473 -6.12 -16.25 -20.55
C ALA A 473 -6.76 -14.93 -20.07
N GLN A 474 -7.64 -14.33 -20.89
CA GLN A 474 -8.35 -13.10 -20.51
C GLN A 474 -9.48 -13.41 -19.50
N LEU A 475 -9.58 -12.59 -18.45
CA LEU A 475 -10.64 -12.63 -17.44
C LEU A 475 -11.80 -11.70 -17.81
N SER A 476 -13.02 -12.08 -17.41
CA SER A 476 -14.25 -11.27 -17.54
C SER A 476 -14.36 -10.19 -16.44
N GLN A 477 -13.25 -9.51 -16.14
CA GLN A 477 -13.18 -8.42 -15.16
C GLN A 477 -13.15 -7.06 -15.87
N TYR A 478 -13.89 -6.10 -15.34
CA TYR A 478 -13.95 -4.72 -15.83
C TYR A 478 -13.36 -3.74 -14.81
N GLY A 479 -12.90 -2.58 -15.28
CA GLY A 479 -12.33 -1.52 -14.43
C GLY A 479 -10.87 -1.76 -14.02
N ASN A 480 -10.28 -0.76 -13.37
CA ASN A 480 -8.86 -0.72 -13.00
C ASN A 480 -8.48 -1.61 -11.80
N SER A 481 -9.38 -2.48 -11.35
CA SER A 481 -9.12 -3.40 -10.24
C SER A 481 -9.76 -4.78 -10.45
N HIS A 482 -9.15 -5.79 -9.87
CA HIS A 482 -9.67 -7.16 -9.79
C HIS A 482 -9.62 -7.61 -8.33
N ASN A 483 -10.78 -7.88 -7.72
CA ASN A 483 -10.89 -8.29 -6.33
C ASN A 483 -11.27 -9.78 -6.24
N ILE A 484 -10.52 -10.54 -5.45
CA ILE A 484 -10.81 -11.93 -5.12
C ILE A 484 -11.09 -11.98 -3.61
N SER A 485 -12.37 -11.94 -3.25
CA SER A 485 -12.81 -11.83 -1.85
C SER A 485 -12.44 -13.02 -0.97
N PHE A 486 -12.26 -14.19 -1.57
CA PHE A 486 -11.81 -15.42 -0.91
C PHE A 486 -10.93 -16.18 -1.90
N VAL A 487 -9.62 -16.21 -1.67
CA VAL A 487 -8.69 -16.95 -2.53
C VAL A 487 -8.79 -18.46 -2.29
N GLY A 488 -8.59 -19.26 -3.34
CA GLY A 488 -8.38 -20.70 -3.25
C GLY A 488 -7.23 -21.15 -4.14
N THR A 489 -6.90 -22.45 -4.14
CA THR A 489 -5.81 -23.00 -4.98
C THR A 489 -6.01 -22.74 -6.47
N LYS A 490 -7.26 -22.76 -6.94
CA LYS A 490 -7.65 -22.35 -8.31
C LYS A 490 -7.21 -20.93 -8.69
N ASP A 491 -6.99 -20.05 -7.72
CA ASP A 491 -6.68 -18.64 -7.91
C ASP A 491 -5.16 -18.40 -7.97
N THR A 492 -4.32 -19.35 -7.51
CA THR A 492 -2.88 -19.39 -7.79
C THR A 492 -2.58 -19.21 -9.28
N GLY A 493 -1.66 -18.31 -9.64
CA GLY A 493 -1.28 -18.06 -11.03
C GLY A 493 -0.59 -16.72 -11.27
N SER A 494 -0.30 -16.43 -12.53
CA SER A 494 0.41 -15.26 -13.01
C SER A 494 -0.55 -14.22 -13.60
N TYR A 495 -0.83 -13.17 -12.85
CA TYR A 495 -1.73 -12.09 -13.25
C TYR A 495 -0.99 -11.00 -14.03
N THR A 496 -1.60 -10.51 -15.11
CA THR A 496 -1.20 -9.27 -15.81
C THR A 496 -2.44 -8.45 -16.15
N CYS A 497 -2.25 -7.16 -16.40
CA CYS A 497 -3.27 -6.32 -17.01
C CYS A 497 -2.73 -5.60 -18.25
N GLN A 498 -3.62 -5.27 -19.17
CA GLN A 498 -3.37 -4.48 -20.37
C GLN A 498 -4.50 -3.45 -20.47
N VAL A 499 -4.20 -2.22 -20.88
CA VAL A 499 -5.23 -1.22 -21.20
C VAL A 499 -5.39 -1.02 -22.71
N LYS A 500 -6.61 -0.71 -23.12
CA LYS A 500 -6.96 -0.32 -24.49
C LYS A 500 -7.84 0.95 -24.51
N ARG A 501 -7.77 1.73 -25.58
CA ARG A 501 -8.72 2.84 -25.85
C ARG A 501 -8.93 3.02 -27.34
N GLY A 502 -9.93 3.82 -27.70
CA GLY A 502 -10.42 3.94 -29.08
C GLY A 502 -11.55 2.93 -29.38
N ARG A 503 -12.56 3.39 -30.13
CA ARG A 503 -13.69 2.55 -30.58
C ARG A 503 -13.39 1.90 -31.92
N ASP A 504 -13.14 2.72 -32.93
CA ASP A 504 -12.99 2.28 -34.33
C ASP A 504 -11.53 1.89 -34.65
N MET A 505 -10.58 2.56 -33.98
CA MET A 505 -9.14 2.24 -33.99
C MET A 505 -8.71 1.92 -32.55
N VAL A 506 -8.68 0.64 -32.21
CA VAL A 506 -8.39 0.17 -30.84
C VAL A 506 -6.89 0.14 -30.58
N PHE A 507 -6.35 1.17 -29.95
CA PHE A 507 -4.97 1.17 -29.46
C PHE A 507 -4.84 0.25 -28.22
N LYS A 508 -3.71 -0.46 -28.12
CA LYS A 508 -3.37 -1.32 -26.98
C LYS A 508 -1.96 -1.06 -26.46
N SER A 509 -1.89 -0.81 -25.16
CA SER A 509 -0.65 -0.93 -24.37
C SER A 509 -0.06 -2.35 -24.43
N ASP A 510 1.18 -2.50 -24.00
CA ASP A 510 1.73 -3.83 -23.72
C ASP A 510 1.25 -4.32 -22.34
N HIS A 511 1.42 -5.61 -22.05
CA HIS A 511 1.02 -6.17 -20.77
C HIS A 511 1.89 -5.61 -19.63
N SER A 512 1.27 -5.45 -18.45
CA SER A 512 1.98 -5.15 -17.22
C SER A 512 3.05 -6.20 -16.92
N GLN A 513 4.01 -5.85 -16.06
CA GLN A 513 4.80 -6.87 -15.37
C GLN A 513 3.87 -7.82 -14.61
N ALA A 514 4.26 -9.09 -14.55
CA ALA A 514 3.41 -10.16 -14.02
C ALA A 514 3.54 -10.30 -12.51
N VAL A 515 2.42 -10.26 -11.80
CA VAL A 515 2.35 -10.53 -10.36
C VAL A 515 1.89 -11.97 -10.16
N ARG A 516 2.64 -12.73 -9.36
CA ARG A 516 2.38 -14.15 -9.12
C ARG A 516 1.73 -14.35 -7.76
N LEU A 517 0.46 -14.74 -7.77
CA LEU A 517 -0.26 -15.17 -6.57
C LEU A 517 0.01 -16.66 -6.33
N LYS A 518 0.43 -17.01 -5.12
CA LYS A 518 0.54 -18.40 -4.65
C LYS A 518 -0.40 -18.61 -3.48
N VAL A 519 -1.27 -19.62 -3.56
CA VAL A 519 -2.19 -20.02 -2.48
C VAL A 519 -1.82 -21.41 -1.97
N GLU A 520 -1.69 -21.58 -0.66
CA GLU A 520 -1.45 -22.87 -0.01
C GLU A 520 -2.64 -23.27 0.87
N GLU A 521 -3.12 -24.52 0.76
CA GLU A 521 -4.37 -24.95 1.43
C GLU A 521 -4.22 -25.20 2.94
N LYS A 522 -2.99 -25.49 3.39
CA LYS A 522 -2.72 -25.80 4.79
C LYS A 522 -2.51 -24.52 5.58
N ARG A 523 -3.27 -24.35 6.66
CA ARG A 523 -3.09 -23.27 7.62
C ARG A 523 -1.66 -23.36 8.20
N PRO A 524 -0.85 -22.28 8.18
CA PRO A 524 0.47 -22.29 8.78
C PRO A 524 0.39 -22.58 10.29
N LYS A 525 1.45 -23.21 10.80
CA LYS A 525 1.69 -23.40 12.24
C LYS A 525 2.98 -22.65 12.62
N PRO A 526 2.97 -21.76 13.63
CA PRO A 526 4.18 -21.06 14.05
C PRO A 526 5.16 -22.02 14.73
N VAL A 527 6.45 -21.81 14.48
CA VAL A 527 7.53 -22.43 15.26
C VAL A 527 7.80 -21.55 16.48
N MET A 528 7.79 -22.15 17.67
CA MET A 528 8.13 -21.47 18.92
C MET A 528 9.43 -22.07 19.49
N THR A 529 10.27 -21.22 20.06
CA THR A 529 11.57 -21.60 20.65
C THR A 529 11.76 -20.91 22.00
N GLN A 530 12.63 -21.46 22.86
CA GLN A 530 12.92 -20.98 24.20
C GLN A 530 14.45 -20.86 24.38
N ASP A 531 14.92 -19.77 24.98
CA ASP A 531 16.31 -19.58 25.41
C ASP A 531 16.35 -19.16 26.90
N PRO A 532 17.13 -19.85 27.76
CA PRO A 532 17.79 -21.14 27.51
C PRO A 532 16.80 -22.26 27.16
N ASN A 533 17.17 -23.14 26.21
CA ASN A 533 16.38 -24.29 25.78
C ASN A 533 16.45 -25.48 26.76
N ASP A 534 16.22 -25.19 28.04
CA ASP A 534 16.26 -26.14 29.15
C ASP A 534 14.86 -26.40 29.70
N LYS A 535 14.55 -27.67 30.01
CA LYS A 535 13.28 -28.05 30.65
C LYS A 535 13.20 -27.65 32.12
N LYS A 536 14.35 -27.53 32.80
CA LYS A 536 14.48 -27.13 34.20
C LYS A 536 15.20 -25.80 34.30
N VAL A 537 14.45 -24.77 34.64
CA VAL A 537 14.94 -23.41 34.90
C VAL A 537 14.91 -23.19 36.42
N TYR A 538 15.81 -22.35 36.94
CA TYR A 538 15.85 -22.00 38.36
C TYR A 538 15.26 -20.61 38.61
N ALA A 539 14.72 -20.40 39.81
CA ALA A 539 14.17 -19.11 40.22
C ALA A 539 15.18 -17.97 40.06
N GLY A 540 14.72 -16.81 39.58
CA GLY A 540 15.54 -15.64 39.29
C GLY A 540 16.26 -15.63 37.93
N GLU A 541 16.25 -16.73 37.17
CA GLU A 541 16.81 -16.73 35.80
C GLU A 541 15.97 -15.89 34.83
N THR A 542 16.61 -15.37 33.78
CA THR A 542 15.93 -14.72 32.65
C THR A 542 15.65 -15.74 31.55
N LEU A 543 14.44 -15.70 30.99
CA LEU A 543 14.01 -16.52 29.85
C LEU A 543 13.50 -15.63 28.71
N SER A 544 13.71 -16.07 27.47
CA SER A 544 13.04 -15.52 26.29
C SER A 544 12.45 -16.63 25.43
N PHE A 545 11.23 -16.43 24.97
CA PHE A 545 10.58 -17.21 23.94
C PHE A 545 10.56 -16.41 22.64
N GLU A 546 10.85 -17.04 21.51
CA GLU A 546 10.62 -16.47 20.18
C GLU A 546 9.60 -17.31 19.41
N CYS A 547 8.76 -16.64 18.62
CA CYS A 547 7.73 -17.24 17.78
C CYS A 547 7.83 -16.72 16.35
N LYS A 548 7.79 -17.62 15.37
CA LYS A 548 8.02 -17.31 13.95
C LYS A 548 7.13 -18.15 13.04
N VAL A 549 6.47 -17.51 12.08
CA VAL A 549 5.96 -18.18 10.88
C VAL A 549 6.99 -18.00 9.76
N GLU A 550 7.39 -19.08 9.10
CA GLU A 550 8.43 -19.02 8.06
C GLU A 550 7.90 -18.69 6.66
N ILE A 551 6.60 -18.86 6.43
CA ILE A 551 5.97 -18.64 5.12
C ILE A 551 5.23 -17.28 5.08
N SER A 552 5.60 -16.46 4.09
CA SER A 552 5.14 -15.07 3.91
C SER A 552 5.45 -14.12 5.07
N SER A 553 5.12 -12.84 4.88
CA SER A 553 5.33 -11.72 5.82
C SER A 553 4.00 -11.21 6.42
N GLY A 554 4.04 -10.15 7.23
CA GLY A 554 2.85 -9.50 7.79
C GLY A 554 2.20 -10.27 8.94
N TRP A 555 3.01 -10.86 9.83
CA TRP A 555 2.54 -11.67 10.96
C TRP A 555 2.66 -10.93 12.30
N GLU A 556 1.53 -10.75 12.99
CA GLU A 556 1.40 -10.26 14.36
C GLU A 556 1.27 -11.43 15.34
N TYR A 557 2.13 -11.49 16.36
CA TYR A 557 2.21 -12.63 17.27
C TYR A 557 1.48 -12.37 18.60
N HIS A 558 0.69 -13.37 19.01
CA HIS A 558 -0.13 -13.40 20.20
C HIS A 558 0.27 -14.60 21.06
N TRP A 559 0.50 -14.36 22.35
CA TRP A 559 1.04 -15.35 23.28
C TRP A 559 -0.03 -15.94 24.20
N TYR A 560 0.12 -17.21 24.53
CA TYR A 560 -0.82 -17.97 25.37
C TYR A 560 -0.04 -18.72 26.45
N LYS A 561 -0.59 -18.77 27.66
CA LYS A 561 -0.14 -19.63 28.76
C LYS A 561 -1.36 -20.41 29.26
N ASP A 562 -1.27 -21.74 29.32
CA ASP A 562 -2.35 -22.61 29.79
C ASP A 562 -3.70 -22.30 29.09
N ASN A 563 -3.64 -22.20 27.75
CA ASN A 563 -4.71 -21.76 26.84
C ASN A 563 -5.27 -20.34 27.06
N THR A 564 -4.76 -19.58 28.04
CA THR A 564 -5.19 -18.20 28.34
C THR A 564 -4.31 -17.18 27.60
N THR A 565 -4.91 -16.18 26.97
CA THR A 565 -4.19 -15.09 26.26
C THR A 565 -3.37 -14.24 27.22
N LEU A 566 -2.07 -14.09 26.95
CA LEU A 566 -1.20 -13.13 27.61
C LEU A 566 -1.34 -11.75 26.95
N GLN A 567 -1.27 -10.68 27.75
CA GLN A 567 -1.22 -9.30 27.26
C GLN A 567 0.21 -8.93 26.81
N VAL A 568 0.74 -9.69 25.85
CA VAL A 568 2.08 -9.53 25.25
C VAL A 568 1.95 -9.62 23.75
N SER A 569 2.50 -8.64 23.03
CA SER A 569 2.50 -8.56 21.57
C SER A 569 3.93 -8.58 21.02
N GLY A 570 4.07 -9.12 19.80
CA GLY A 570 5.35 -9.20 19.07
C GLY A 570 5.98 -10.60 19.12
N SER A 571 6.95 -10.83 18.22
CA SER A 571 7.54 -12.16 17.98
C SER A 571 8.42 -12.71 19.11
N SER A 572 8.65 -11.92 20.18
CA SER A 572 9.48 -12.31 21.32
C SER A 572 8.79 -11.97 22.65
N PHE A 573 8.67 -12.94 23.55
CA PHE A 573 8.17 -12.77 24.91
C PHE A 573 9.29 -13.05 25.91
N LYS A 574 9.50 -12.16 26.89
CA LYS A 574 10.61 -12.25 27.86
C LYS A 574 10.13 -12.27 29.30
N ILE A 575 10.64 -13.21 30.08
CA ILE A 575 10.47 -13.29 31.54
C ILE A 575 11.81 -12.87 32.15
N SER A 576 11.87 -11.67 32.73
CA SER A 576 13.14 -11.11 33.25
C SER A 576 13.64 -11.80 34.52
N SER A 577 12.74 -12.34 35.34
CA SER A 577 13.04 -13.10 36.56
C SER A 577 12.02 -14.23 36.70
N ALA A 578 12.50 -15.47 36.63
CA ALA A 578 11.69 -16.67 36.70
C ALA A 578 11.14 -16.92 38.11
N SER A 579 9.87 -17.27 38.22
CA SER A 579 9.21 -17.66 39.48
C SER A 579 8.25 -18.84 39.27
N SER A 580 7.85 -19.52 40.34
CA SER A 580 6.86 -20.60 40.29
C SER A 580 5.52 -20.20 39.64
N SER A 581 5.14 -18.91 39.69
CA SER A 581 3.94 -18.39 39.02
C SER A 581 4.00 -18.46 37.49
N ASN A 582 5.21 -18.56 36.92
CA ASN A 582 5.43 -18.67 35.49
C ASN A 582 5.40 -20.12 34.99
N ASN A 583 5.22 -21.12 35.87
CA ASN A 583 5.08 -22.53 35.46
C ASN A 583 3.81 -22.74 34.64
N GLY A 584 3.90 -23.43 33.50
CA GLY A 584 2.75 -23.74 32.63
C GLY A 584 3.14 -24.03 31.17
N ASN A 585 2.15 -24.38 30.36
CA ASN A 585 2.32 -24.64 28.93
C ASN A 585 2.17 -23.34 28.12
N TYR A 586 3.26 -22.91 27.49
CA TYR A 586 3.29 -21.75 26.60
C TYR A 586 3.03 -22.15 25.15
N MET A 587 2.28 -21.32 24.43
CA MET A 587 2.06 -21.42 22.98
C MET A 587 1.99 -20.02 22.37
N CYS A 588 2.20 -19.92 21.06
CA CYS A 588 1.91 -18.71 20.30
C CYS A 588 0.97 -18.99 19.12
N MET A 589 0.24 -17.96 18.70
CA MET A 589 -0.49 -17.91 17.44
C MET A 589 -0.03 -16.65 16.70
N ALA A 590 0.05 -16.70 15.37
CA ALA A 590 0.24 -15.52 14.54
C ALA A 590 -1.07 -15.15 13.82
N LYS A 591 -1.22 -13.88 13.53
CA LYS A 591 -2.36 -13.26 12.84
C LYS A 591 -1.84 -12.34 11.74
N ARG A 592 -2.48 -12.29 10.59
CA ARG A 592 -2.08 -11.37 9.51
C ARG A 592 -2.50 -9.94 9.80
N ASP A 593 -1.59 -8.99 9.54
CA ASP A 593 -1.80 -7.55 9.75
C ASP A 593 -2.98 -6.99 8.91
N LYS A 594 -3.07 -7.35 7.63
CA LYS A 594 -4.04 -6.75 6.69
C LYS A 594 -5.27 -7.61 6.39
N SER A 595 -5.20 -8.92 6.60
CA SER A 595 -6.26 -9.87 6.25
C SER A 595 -6.92 -10.52 7.46
N MET A 596 -6.43 -10.26 8.68
CA MET A 596 -6.95 -10.83 9.95
C MET A 596 -6.97 -12.37 9.99
N TYR A 597 -6.24 -13.04 9.08
CA TYR A 597 -6.14 -14.49 9.01
C TYR A 597 -5.26 -15.04 10.13
N HIS A 598 -5.71 -16.09 10.81
CA HIS A 598 -5.04 -16.68 11.97
C HIS A 598 -4.33 -18.00 11.60
N THR A 599 -3.17 -18.24 12.19
CA THR A 599 -2.47 -19.53 12.13
C THR A 599 -3.14 -20.58 13.02
N GLU A 600 -2.64 -21.82 12.95
CA GLU A 600 -2.77 -22.75 14.08
C GLU A 600 -1.96 -22.24 15.29
N HIS A 601 -2.17 -22.83 16.48
CA HIS A 601 -1.24 -22.63 17.60
C HIS A 601 0.09 -23.36 17.34
N SER A 602 1.20 -22.82 17.84
CA SER A 602 2.47 -23.53 17.90
C SER A 602 2.37 -24.84 18.69
N ASP A 603 3.39 -25.69 18.58
CA ASP A 603 3.58 -26.72 19.61
C ASP A 603 3.80 -26.08 20.99
N GLY A 604 3.35 -26.80 22.02
CA GLY A 604 3.35 -26.34 23.41
C GLY A 604 4.69 -26.58 24.10
N GLN A 605 5.25 -25.54 24.70
CA GLN A 605 6.45 -25.61 25.51
C GLN A 605 6.07 -25.52 26.99
N ASN A 606 6.17 -26.66 27.70
CA ASN A 606 5.91 -26.72 29.14
C ASN A 606 7.12 -26.21 29.93
N LEU A 607 6.98 -25.05 30.57
CA LEU A 607 8.01 -24.42 31.39
C LEU A 607 7.90 -24.87 32.85
N GLN A 608 9.00 -25.43 33.39
CA GLN A 608 9.12 -25.78 34.81
C GLN A 608 10.29 -25.04 35.47
N ILE A 609 9.94 -24.15 36.40
CA ILE A 609 10.85 -23.40 37.26
C ILE A 609 10.90 -24.06 38.63
N SER A 610 12.12 -24.27 39.11
CA SER A 610 12.45 -24.88 40.40
C SER A 610 13.18 -23.88 41.31
N GLU A 611 13.06 -24.06 42.62
CA GLU A 611 13.95 -23.36 43.56
C GLU A 611 15.39 -23.86 43.42
N ILE A 612 16.36 -22.99 43.76
CA ILE A 612 17.78 -23.32 43.71
C ILE A 612 18.12 -24.27 44.88
N PRO A 613 18.70 -25.46 44.63
CA PRO A 613 19.06 -26.40 45.70
C PRO A 613 20.14 -25.84 46.64
N VAL A 614 20.14 -26.29 47.89
CA VAL A 614 21.17 -25.97 48.89
C VAL A 614 22.18 -27.13 48.97
N PRO A 615 23.50 -26.89 49.02
CA PRO A 615 24.48 -27.96 49.02
C PRO A 615 24.49 -28.82 50.29
N SER A 616 24.54 -30.13 50.10
CA SER A 616 24.78 -31.13 51.14
C SER A 616 26.28 -31.27 51.38
N LEU A 617 26.79 -30.59 52.40
CA LEU A 617 28.16 -30.76 52.90
C LEU A 617 28.22 -31.95 53.85
N LYS A 618 29.25 -32.79 53.70
CA LYS A 618 29.55 -33.94 54.56
C LYS A 618 31.04 -33.95 54.90
N LEU A 619 31.36 -34.27 56.15
CA LEU A 619 32.72 -34.65 56.54
C LEU A 619 32.89 -36.14 56.18
N GLU A 620 33.91 -36.50 55.40
CA GLU A 620 34.17 -37.90 55.05
C GLU A 620 35.02 -38.62 56.11
N THR A 621 35.87 -37.86 56.84
CA THR A 621 36.61 -38.42 57.98
C THR A 621 35.67 -38.71 59.16
N PRO A 622 35.72 -39.90 59.79
CA PRO A 622 34.77 -40.28 60.84
C PRO A 622 34.84 -39.50 62.16
N TRP A 623 35.72 -38.51 62.29
CA TRP A 623 35.97 -37.76 63.52
C TRP A 623 36.14 -36.25 63.26
N LEU A 624 35.60 -35.43 64.17
CA LEU A 624 35.67 -33.97 64.15
C LEU A 624 36.95 -33.42 64.82
N ASP A 625 37.50 -34.17 65.77
CA ASP A 625 38.73 -33.88 66.50
C ASP A 625 39.93 -34.53 65.78
N VAL A 626 40.79 -33.69 65.20
CA VAL A 626 41.88 -34.05 64.29
C VAL A 626 43.23 -33.62 64.85
N PHE A 627 44.25 -34.48 64.75
CA PHE A 627 45.60 -34.24 65.25
C PHE A 627 46.57 -33.87 64.12
N PRO A 628 47.76 -33.29 64.42
CA PRO A 628 48.73 -32.91 63.39
C PRO A 628 49.09 -34.10 62.49
N THR A 629 49.28 -33.84 61.20
CA THR A 629 49.56 -34.84 60.13
C THR A 629 48.43 -35.79 59.75
N GLU A 630 47.28 -35.77 60.42
CA GLU A 630 46.10 -36.51 59.94
C GLU A 630 45.52 -35.86 58.66
N ARG A 631 44.98 -36.67 57.74
CA ARG A 631 44.26 -36.18 56.55
C ARG A 631 42.80 -35.88 56.91
N VAL A 632 42.23 -34.83 56.31
CA VAL A 632 40.80 -34.47 56.45
C VAL A 632 40.17 -34.31 55.07
N ASN A 633 39.06 -35.02 54.85
CA ASN A 633 38.27 -34.92 53.64
C ASN A 633 36.87 -34.37 53.96
N PHE A 634 36.38 -33.45 53.13
CA PHE A 634 34.99 -33.03 53.06
C PHE A 634 34.46 -33.25 51.64
N SER A 635 33.19 -33.64 51.50
CA SER A 635 32.45 -33.65 50.23
C SER A 635 31.28 -32.68 50.27
N CYS A 636 30.94 -32.14 49.10
CA CYS A 636 29.83 -31.21 48.89
C CYS A 636 29.06 -31.67 47.64
N GLY A 637 27.76 -31.94 47.79
CA GLY A 637 26.93 -32.49 46.72
C GLY A 637 25.58 -31.78 46.57
N MET A 638 25.05 -31.81 45.35
CA MET A 638 23.71 -31.35 44.96
C MET A 638 23.15 -32.29 43.89
N GLU A 639 22.11 -31.85 43.17
CA GLU A 639 21.71 -32.40 41.87
C GLU A 639 22.88 -32.36 40.85
N ASP A 640 22.68 -32.98 39.68
CA ASP A 640 23.71 -33.07 38.64
C ASP A 640 24.17 -31.71 38.09
N ASN A 641 25.41 -31.67 37.59
CA ASN A 641 26.01 -30.54 36.84
C ASN A 641 26.25 -29.24 37.66
N TRP A 642 26.72 -29.34 38.90
CA TRP A 642 27.21 -28.20 39.68
C TRP A 642 28.72 -28.27 39.92
N ILE A 643 29.38 -27.12 39.99
CA ILE A 643 30.80 -26.95 40.39
C ILE A 643 30.82 -26.24 41.74
N TYR A 644 31.64 -26.72 42.68
CA TYR A 644 31.57 -26.26 44.07
C TYR A 644 32.70 -25.29 44.45
N THR A 645 32.38 -24.31 45.29
CA THR A 645 33.32 -23.37 45.91
C THR A 645 33.30 -23.58 47.43
N TRP A 646 34.47 -23.77 48.03
CA TRP A 646 34.63 -23.98 49.47
C TRP A 646 34.95 -22.69 50.21
N TYR A 647 34.45 -22.60 51.45
CA TYR A 647 34.66 -21.47 52.35
C TYR A 647 35.13 -21.98 53.72
N LYS A 648 36.05 -21.25 54.34
CA LYS A 648 36.46 -21.40 55.74
C LYS A 648 36.21 -20.09 56.46
N ASP A 649 35.50 -20.12 57.58
CA ASP A 649 35.15 -18.95 58.40
C ASP A 649 34.52 -17.81 57.57
N GLY A 650 33.68 -18.18 56.60
CA GLY A 650 33.00 -17.27 55.67
C GLY A 650 33.83 -16.76 54.48
N LYS A 651 35.11 -17.11 54.37
CA LYS A 651 36.02 -16.68 53.28
C LYS A 651 36.29 -17.82 52.31
N PRO A 652 36.38 -17.57 50.98
CA PRO A 652 36.69 -18.63 50.02
C PRO A 652 38.08 -19.23 50.30
N ILE A 653 38.19 -20.55 50.17
CA ILE A 653 39.44 -21.28 50.35
C ILE A 653 40.24 -21.21 49.04
N HIS A 654 41.50 -20.79 49.14
CA HIS A 654 42.48 -20.97 48.08
C HIS A 654 43.28 -22.25 48.36
N ALA A 655 43.47 -23.08 47.34
CA ALA A 655 44.30 -24.28 47.44
C ALA A 655 45.77 -23.91 47.65
N ASP A 656 46.48 -24.70 48.48
CA ASP A 656 47.90 -24.55 48.75
C ASP A 656 48.61 -25.92 48.74
N GLY A 657 49.83 -26.02 49.26
CA GLY A 657 50.58 -27.29 49.32
C GLY A 657 49.98 -28.36 50.27
N THR A 658 48.99 -27.99 51.09
CA THR A 658 48.35 -28.83 52.11
C THR A 658 46.84 -28.97 51.92
N VAL A 659 46.17 -27.96 51.35
CA VAL A 659 44.73 -27.95 51.09
C VAL A 659 44.47 -28.00 49.59
N SER A 660 43.75 -29.01 49.14
CA SER A 660 43.49 -29.30 47.72
C SER A 660 42.01 -29.54 47.44
N THR A 661 41.54 -29.14 46.25
CA THR A 661 40.20 -29.47 45.75
C THR A 661 40.30 -30.31 44.49
N TYR A 662 39.44 -31.32 44.34
CA TYR A 662 39.37 -32.14 43.14
C TYR A 662 38.73 -31.38 41.96
N SER A 663 38.75 -31.97 40.75
CA SER A 663 38.52 -31.28 39.47
C SER A 663 37.11 -30.72 39.23
N ASP A 664 36.13 -31.16 40.00
CA ASP A 664 34.73 -30.68 40.05
C ASP A 664 34.49 -29.68 41.21
N GLY A 665 35.48 -29.51 42.08
CA GLY A 665 35.36 -28.83 43.37
C GLY A 665 34.59 -29.61 44.43
N ALA A 666 34.03 -30.79 44.12
CA ALA A 666 33.08 -31.50 45.00
C ALA A 666 33.73 -32.05 46.27
N THR A 667 35.03 -32.35 46.26
CA THR A 667 35.78 -32.81 47.43
C THR A 667 36.93 -31.85 47.78
N LEU A 668 37.01 -31.49 49.06
CA LEU A 668 38.09 -30.73 49.68
C LEU A 668 38.93 -31.67 50.55
N ASN A 669 40.25 -31.73 50.29
CA ASN A 669 41.20 -32.64 50.91
C ASN A 669 42.37 -31.85 51.53
N ILE A 670 42.44 -31.88 52.85
CA ILE A 670 43.54 -31.37 53.67
C ILE A 670 44.51 -32.54 53.90
N THR A 671 45.62 -32.55 53.16
CA THR A 671 46.54 -33.71 53.10
C THR A 671 47.31 -33.94 54.40
N SER A 672 47.50 -32.90 55.20
CA SER A 672 48.13 -32.90 56.53
C SER A 672 47.54 -31.79 57.39
N ALA A 673 46.82 -32.15 58.45
CA ALA A 673 46.20 -31.20 59.38
C ALA A 673 47.24 -30.41 60.20
N ALA A 674 46.88 -29.16 60.50
CA ALA A 674 47.63 -28.20 61.29
C ALA A 674 46.64 -27.22 61.97
N ILE A 675 47.05 -26.54 63.04
CA ILE A 675 46.16 -25.65 63.84
C ILE A 675 45.45 -24.56 62.99
N SER A 676 46.09 -24.08 61.92
CA SER A 676 45.51 -23.15 60.93
C SER A 676 44.27 -23.68 60.21
N HIS A 677 44.09 -24.99 60.17
CA HIS A 677 42.97 -25.67 59.52
C HIS A 677 41.74 -25.82 60.44
N SER A 678 41.83 -25.49 61.73
CA SER A 678 40.65 -25.43 62.59
C SER A 678 39.77 -24.21 62.25
N GLY A 679 38.44 -24.40 62.19
CA GLY A 679 37.47 -23.39 61.77
C GLY A 679 36.17 -24.00 61.25
N GLN A 680 35.24 -23.17 60.78
CA GLN A 680 33.97 -23.63 60.20
C GLN A 680 34.05 -23.69 58.66
N TYR A 681 33.76 -24.85 58.10
CA TYR A 681 33.78 -25.12 56.65
C TYR A 681 32.36 -25.15 56.08
N SER A 682 32.14 -24.44 54.98
CA SER A 682 30.91 -24.48 54.18
C SER A 682 31.21 -24.51 52.68
N CYS A 683 30.23 -24.84 51.85
CA CYS A 683 30.38 -24.81 50.39
C CYS A 683 29.17 -24.15 49.70
N SER A 684 29.39 -23.54 48.55
CA SER A 684 28.33 -23.16 47.59
C SER A 684 28.54 -23.91 46.28
N GLY A 685 27.53 -23.99 45.43
CA GLY A 685 27.67 -24.50 44.06
C GLY A 685 27.27 -23.47 43.03
N LYS A 686 27.92 -23.50 41.87
CA LYS A 686 27.54 -22.80 40.66
C LYS A 686 27.15 -23.80 39.57
N LEU A 687 26.07 -23.56 38.84
CA LEU A 687 25.64 -24.43 37.76
C LEU A 687 26.73 -24.48 36.66
N ASN A 688 27.06 -25.68 36.19
CA ASN A 688 28.11 -25.93 35.19
C ASN A 688 27.63 -25.60 33.77
N SER A 689 27.33 -24.32 33.52
CA SER A 689 26.90 -23.80 32.23
C SER A 689 27.78 -22.64 31.77
N LYS A 690 27.95 -22.53 30.44
CA LYS A 690 28.64 -21.40 29.80
C LYS A 690 27.74 -20.18 29.62
N THR A 691 26.42 -20.35 29.67
CA THR A 691 25.41 -19.30 29.40
C THR A 691 24.60 -18.94 30.64
N ARG A 692 24.29 -19.92 31.51
CA ARG A 692 23.49 -19.73 32.74
C ARG A 692 24.41 -19.54 33.93
N SER A 693 24.18 -18.50 34.75
CA SER A 693 25.03 -18.15 35.90
C SER A 693 24.33 -18.33 37.25
N VAL A 694 23.58 -19.42 37.41
CA VAL A 694 22.91 -19.78 38.67
C VAL A 694 23.94 -20.17 39.73
N THR A 695 23.78 -19.65 40.95
CA THR A 695 24.65 -19.95 42.11
C THR A 695 23.76 -20.22 43.32
N SER A 696 24.08 -21.25 44.12
CA SER A 696 23.35 -21.61 45.33
C SER A 696 23.68 -20.70 46.51
N HIS A 697 22.82 -20.73 47.53
CA HIS A 697 23.25 -20.35 48.87
C HIS A 697 24.34 -21.31 49.39
N THR A 698 25.12 -20.86 50.37
CA THR A 698 26.07 -21.73 51.09
C THR A 698 25.35 -22.79 51.92
N SER A 699 25.97 -23.96 52.04
CA SER A 699 25.57 -25.03 52.95
C SER A 699 25.58 -24.58 54.41
N PRO A 700 24.88 -25.29 55.31
CA PRO A 700 25.22 -25.33 56.73
C PRO A 700 26.72 -25.64 56.91
N GLY A 701 27.36 -25.01 57.90
CA GLY A 701 28.80 -25.10 58.12
C GLY A 701 29.19 -26.12 59.19
N VAL A 702 30.17 -26.98 58.91
CA VAL A 702 30.74 -27.97 59.84
C VAL A 702 32.03 -27.42 60.46
N THR A 703 32.12 -27.46 61.79
CA THR A 703 33.30 -27.01 62.54
C THR A 703 34.32 -28.14 62.68
N LEU A 704 35.57 -27.86 62.32
CA LEU A 704 36.69 -28.78 62.45
C LEU A 704 37.60 -28.37 63.62
N SER A 705 37.81 -29.28 64.58
CA SER A 705 38.73 -29.11 65.70
C SER A 705 40.09 -29.69 65.34
N VAL A 706 41.12 -28.86 65.19
CA VAL A 706 42.49 -29.33 64.94
C VAL A 706 43.40 -29.00 66.11
N TYR A 707 44.05 -30.01 66.67
CA TYR A 707 44.97 -29.90 67.80
C TYR A 707 46.41 -29.63 67.35
N ASP A 708 47.23 -29.08 68.23
CA ASP A 708 48.65 -28.75 67.99
C ASP A 708 49.62 -29.90 68.35
N THR A 709 49.16 -30.87 69.13
CA THR A 709 49.95 -31.92 69.79
C THR A 709 49.24 -33.27 69.70
N LYS A 710 49.99 -34.37 69.80
CA LYS A 710 49.43 -35.73 69.82
C LYS A 710 48.59 -35.99 71.09
N PRO A 711 47.56 -36.86 71.04
CA PRO A 711 46.83 -37.26 72.24
C PRO A 711 47.71 -38.12 73.15
N LYS A 712 47.57 -37.93 74.46
CA LYS A 712 48.26 -38.72 75.48
C LYS A 712 47.47 -39.97 75.82
N LEU A 713 48.17 -41.09 76.00
CA LEU A 713 47.59 -42.36 76.46
C LEU A 713 47.79 -42.54 77.95
N THR A 714 46.74 -43.00 78.62
CA THR A 714 46.80 -43.47 80.01
C THR A 714 46.72 -44.99 80.02
N LEU A 715 47.69 -45.65 80.65
CA LEU A 715 47.67 -47.08 80.97
C LEU A 715 47.42 -47.25 82.47
N MET A 716 46.54 -48.18 82.83
CA MET A 716 46.16 -48.51 84.21
C MET A 716 46.24 -50.01 84.45
N GLN A 717 46.61 -50.43 85.67
CA GLN A 717 46.58 -51.81 86.14
C GLN A 717 45.51 -51.97 87.23
N ASN A 718 44.85 -53.13 87.27
CA ASN A 718 43.94 -53.51 88.34
C ASN A 718 44.04 -55.03 88.62
N PRO A 719 44.35 -55.48 89.85
CA PRO A 719 44.74 -54.67 90.99
C PRO A 719 46.16 -54.10 90.85
N ASP A 720 46.37 -52.91 91.42
CA ASP A 720 47.64 -52.20 91.41
C ASP A 720 48.50 -52.66 92.62
N TYR A 721 49.13 -53.83 92.46
CA TYR A 721 50.04 -54.43 93.44
C TYR A 721 51.42 -54.66 92.80
N ASP A 722 52.49 -54.26 93.48
CA ASP A 722 53.88 -54.40 93.00
C ASP A 722 54.30 -55.86 92.74
N VAL A 723 53.74 -56.79 93.52
CA VAL A 723 54.06 -58.22 93.48
C VAL A 723 52.78 -59.04 93.54
N MET A 724 52.56 -59.83 92.48
CA MET A 724 51.48 -60.80 92.35
C MET A 724 52.02 -62.23 92.48
N TYR A 725 51.12 -63.21 92.59
CA TYR A 725 51.47 -64.62 92.67
C TYR A 725 50.86 -65.43 91.52
N THR A 726 51.42 -66.59 91.24
CA THR A 726 50.83 -67.56 90.29
C THR A 726 49.37 -67.82 90.64
N GLU A 727 48.51 -67.96 89.62
CA GLU A 727 47.04 -68.13 89.76
C GLU A 727 46.27 -66.88 90.21
N ASP A 728 46.94 -65.76 90.56
CA ASP A 728 46.26 -64.46 90.59
C ASP A 728 45.88 -64.02 89.16
N SER A 729 45.04 -63.00 89.01
CA SER A 729 44.73 -62.40 87.69
C SER A 729 44.85 -60.88 87.75
N VAL A 730 45.26 -60.28 86.63
CA VAL A 730 45.45 -58.82 86.48
C VAL A 730 44.83 -58.32 85.19
N PHE A 731 44.23 -57.14 85.26
CA PHE A 731 43.54 -56.45 84.18
C PHE A 731 44.26 -55.12 83.89
N PHE A 732 44.77 -54.96 82.68
CA PHE A 732 45.26 -53.69 82.16
C PHE A 732 44.20 -53.00 81.31
N SER A 733 44.13 -51.67 81.39
CA SER A 733 43.24 -50.82 80.60
C SER A 733 43.99 -49.62 80.03
N CYS A 734 43.78 -49.33 78.76
CA CYS A 734 44.45 -48.26 78.03
C CYS A 734 43.41 -47.34 77.37
N HIS A 735 43.53 -46.01 77.54
CA HIS A 735 42.54 -45.07 77.03
C HIS A 735 43.11 -43.73 76.54
N ILE A 736 42.32 -43.07 75.68
CA ILE A 736 42.47 -41.69 75.22
C ILE A 736 41.15 -40.95 75.51
N ASN A 737 41.24 -39.72 76.02
CA ASN A 737 40.09 -38.92 76.45
C ASN A 737 39.53 -37.95 75.38
N VAL A 738 40.06 -37.97 74.15
CA VAL A 738 39.70 -37.04 73.06
C VAL A 738 39.56 -37.82 71.75
N SER A 739 38.52 -37.50 70.97
CA SER A 739 38.19 -38.16 69.69
C SER A 739 37.89 -39.66 69.81
N SER A 740 37.52 -40.28 68.69
CA SER A 740 37.11 -41.69 68.59
C SER A 740 37.86 -42.44 67.47
N GLY A 741 37.48 -43.70 67.19
CA GLY A 741 38.08 -44.49 66.11
C GLY A 741 39.47 -45.08 66.43
N TRP A 742 39.85 -45.14 67.72
CA TRP A 742 41.15 -45.62 68.17
C TRP A 742 41.26 -47.15 68.19
N GLU A 743 42.22 -47.71 67.44
CA GLU A 743 42.72 -49.07 67.65
C GLU A 743 43.87 -49.04 68.67
N TYR A 744 43.89 -50.01 69.59
CA TYR A 744 44.91 -50.11 70.64
C TYR A 744 45.86 -51.29 70.37
N LEU A 745 47.16 -51.01 70.45
CA LEU A 745 48.27 -51.95 70.35
C LEU A 745 48.91 -52.13 71.73
N TRP A 746 49.17 -53.38 72.11
CA TRP A 746 49.80 -53.73 73.38
C TRP A 746 51.24 -54.18 73.18
N TYR A 747 52.11 -53.88 74.14
CA TYR A 747 53.52 -54.27 74.14
C TYR A 747 53.93 -54.81 75.51
N LYS A 748 54.83 -55.80 75.52
CA LYS A 748 55.50 -56.33 76.71
C LYS A 748 57.01 -56.39 76.47
N ASN A 749 57.79 -55.80 77.37
CA ASN A 749 59.25 -55.68 77.26
C ASN A 749 59.70 -55.11 75.90
N GLY A 750 58.90 -54.19 75.33
CA GLY A 750 59.11 -53.61 73.99
C GLY A 750 58.62 -54.46 72.80
N ALA A 751 58.31 -55.75 72.99
CA ALA A 751 57.77 -56.60 71.93
C ALA A 751 56.24 -56.45 71.85
N GLN A 752 55.68 -56.34 70.63
CA GLN A 752 54.24 -56.21 70.43
C GLN A 752 53.51 -57.53 70.77
N LEU A 753 52.41 -57.43 71.51
CA LEU A 753 51.49 -58.53 71.81
C LEU A 753 50.41 -58.65 70.73
N SER A 754 49.86 -59.86 70.57
CA SER A 754 48.71 -60.13 69.69
C SER A 754 47.35 -59.72 70.31
N GLN A 755 47.34 -58.95 71.40
CA GLN A 755 46.12 -58.46 72.03
C GLN A 755 45.54 -57.28 71.24
N SER A 756 44.27 -57.36 70.89
CA SER A 756 43.47 -56.28 70.32
C SER A 756 42.52 -55.67 71.35
N GLY A 757 42.20 -54.39 71.20
CA GLY A 757 41.22 -53.69 72.04
C GLY A 757 41.84 -52.94 73.22
N ASN A 758 41.03 -52.11 73.88
CA ASN A 758 41.47 -51.16 74.92
C ASN A 758 41.80 -51.79 76.29
N SER A 759 41.73 -53.12 76.42
CA SER A 759 42.01 -53.84 77.66
C SER A 759 42.70 -55.19 77.42
N HIS A 760 43.43 -55.67 78.42
CA HIS A 760 44.19 -56.92 78.40
C HIS A 760 44.10 -57.59 79.77
N ASN A 761 43.57 -58.81 79.83
CA ASN A 761 43.40 -59.58 81.07
C ASN A 761 44.33 -60.81 81.05
N ILE A 762 45.05 -61.05 82.14
CA ILE A 762 46.07 -62.10 82.25
C ILE A 762 45.87 -62.89 83.56
N SER A 763 45.70 -64.20 83.46
CA SER A 763 45.83 -65.13 84.60
C SER A 763 47.29 -65.54 84.75
N LEU A 764 47.88 -65.26 85.91
CA LEU A 764 49.32 -65.06 86.04
C LEU A 764 50.13 -66.34 86.22
N GLN A 765 51.20 -66.43 85.45
CA GLN A 765 52.30 -67.39 85.59
C GLN A 765 53.63 -66.63 85.73
N THR A 766 54.69 -67.29 86.18
CA THR A 766 56.02 -66.66 86.38
C THR A 766 56.63 -66.07 85.10
N LYS A 767 56.21 -66.54 83.92
CA LYS A 767 56.56 -65.96 82.60
C LYS A 767 55.93 -64.58 82.36
N ASP A 768 54.87 -64.23 83.10
CA ASP A 768 54.03 -63.06 82.83
C ASP A 768 54.60 -61.78 83.46
N THR A 769 55.59 -61.90 84.33
CA THR A 769 56.52 -60.84 84.75
C THR A 769 57.06 -60.04 83.55
N GLY A 770 57.15 -58.71 83.70
CA GLY A 770 57.68 -57.81 82.68
C GLY A 770 57.11 -56.40 82.76
N SER A 771 57.52 -55.55 81.82
CA SER A 771 57.00 -54.19 81.66
C SER A 771 56.00 -54.13 80.50
N TYR A 772 54.84 -53.51 80.73
CA TYR A 772 53.75 -53.38 79.78
C TYR A 772 53.55 -51.91 79.37
N THR A 773 53.32 -51.67 78.08
CA THR A 773 52.93 -50.37 77.51
C THR A 773 51.84 -50.58 76.46
N CYS A 774 51.09 -49.51 76.14
CA CYS A 774 50.16 -49.48 75.02
C CYS A 774 50.44 -48.30 74.08
N GLN A 775 49.97 -48.41 72.85
CA GLN A 775 49.97 -47.36 71.82
C GLN A 775 48.61 -47.37 71.11
N ALA A 776 48.20 -46.25 70.53
CA ALA A 776 46.99 -46.16 69.74
C ALA A 776 47.31 -45.77 68.30
N ARG A 777 46.47 -46.24 67.37
CA ARG A 777 46.52 -45.86 65.96
C ARG A 777 45.12 -45.66 65.39
N ARG A 778 45.02 -44.91 64.29
CA ARG A 778 43.80 -44.81 63.47
C ARG A 778 44.10 -44.35 62.04
N GLY A 779 43.14 -44.51 61.14
CA GLY A 779 43.28 -44.25 59.70
C GLY A 779 43.76 -45.49 58.94
N THR A 780 43.28 -45.67 57.70
CA THR A 780 43.56 -46.85 56.85
C THR A 780 44.81 -46.66 56.00
N ASP A 781 44.86 -45.57 55.24
CA ASP A 781 45.85 -45.35 54.18
C ASP A 781 47.08 -44.60 54.71
N THR A 782 46.83 -43.67 55.63
CA THR A 782 47.84 -42.93 56.39
C THR A 782 47.57 -43.17 57.87
N VAL A 783 48.25 -44.16 58.44
CA VAL A 783 48.07 -44.58 59.83
C VAL A 783 48.66 -43.53 60.78
N PHE A 784 47.81 -42.77 61.46
CA PHE A 784 48.24 -41.93 62.57
C PHE A 784 48.62 -42.82 63.76
N LEU A 785 49.74 -42.49 64.42
CA LEU A 785 50.27 -43.23 65.57
C LEU A 785 50.48 -42.28 66.75
N SER A 786 49.84 -42.59 67.87
CA SER A 786 50.14 -41.95 69.15
C SER A 786 51.58 -42.24 69.57
N ASP A 787 52.04 -41.52 70.59
CA ASP A 787 53.20 -41.98 71.36
C ASP A 787 52.77 -43.11 72.31
N GLN A 788 53.72 -43.90 72.82
CA GLN A 788 53.42 -44.97 73.78
C GLN A 788 53.02 -44.41 75.15
N SER A 789 52.21 -45.16 75.89
CA SER A 789 51.88 -44.88 77.28
C SER A 789 53.12 -44.89 78.18
N GLN A 790 52.98 -44.34 79.39
CA GLN A 790 53.90 -44.69 80.47
C GLN A 790 53.85 -46.20 80.74
N GLN A 791 54.99 -46.75 81.18
CA GLN A 791 55.15 -48.18 81.39
C GLN A 791 54.68 -48.60 82.79
N VAL A 792 54.02 -49.75 82.87
CA VAL A 792 53.72 -50.43 84.15
C VAL A 792 54.62 -51.67 84.27
N VAL A 793 55.00 -52.06 85.48
CA VAL A 793 55.89 -53.21 85.73
C VAL A 793 55.19 -54.20 86.65
N LEU A 794 55.20 -55.47 86.26
CA LEU A 794 54.54 -56.57 86.96
C LEU A 794 55.58 -57.62 87.38
N ASP A 795 55.60 -58.00 88.66
CA ASP A 795 56.38 -59.11 89.21
C ASP A 795 55.44 -60.24 89.69
N VAL A 796 55.81 -61.50 89.41
CA VAL A 796 54.97 -62.69 89.63
C VAL A 796 55.78 -63.81 90.27
N LYS A 797 55.37 -64.25 91.48
CA LYS A 797 56.08 -65.28 92.28
C LYS A 797 55.24 -66.53 92.50
N GLU A 798 55.87 -67.68 92.79
CA GLU A 798 55.14 -68.92 93.05
C GLU A 798 54.51 -68.96 94.46
N ARG A 799 53.44 -69.76 94.62
CA ARG A 799 52.84 -70.07 95.93
C ARG A 799 53.57 -71.24 96.63
N PRO A 800 53.79 -71.17 97.97
CA PRO A 800 54.43 -72.23 98.75
C PRO A 800 53.51 -73.45 98.98
N GLN A 801 54.07 -74.53 99.51
CA GLN A 801 53.49 -75.89 99.50
C GLN A 801 53.22 -76.42 100.92
N ALA A 802 52.02 -76.92 101.22
CA ALA A 802 51.68 -77.56 102.50
C ALA A 802 52.08 -79.05 102.57
N LYS A 803 52.21 -79.58 103.79
CA LYS A 803 52.62 -80.97 104.07
C LYS A 803 52.08 -81.50 105.40
N ILE A 804 51.71 -82.79 105.44
CA ILE A 804 51.31 -83.51 106.66
C ILE A 804 52.53 -84.17 107.34
N ILE A 805 52.54 -84.13 108.68
CA ILE A 805 53.52 -84.73 109.58
C ILE A 805 52.78 -85.61 110.60
N LEU A 806 53.25 -86.83 110.82
CA LEU A 806 52.65 -87.77 111.80
C LEU A 806 53.30 -87.58 113.18
N LEU A 807 52.51 -87.27 114.21
CA LEU A 807 53.01 -86.98 115.57
C LEU A 807 53.02 -88.17 116.54
N THR A 808 52.33 -89.26 116.19
CA THR A 808 51.97 -90.33 117.15
C THR A 808 52.82 -91.60 117.05
N GLY A 809 53.82 -91.64 116.17
CA GLY A 809 54.81 -92.72 116.03
C GLY A 809 54.29 -94.04 115.43
N TRP A 810 53.00 -94.33 115.60
CA TRP A 810 52.31 -95.52 115.09
C TRP A 810 51.16 -95.11 114.15
N SER A 811 50.79 -95.99 113.22
CA SER A 811 49.74 -95.73 112.21
C SER A 811 48.47 -96.60 112.42
N GLU A 812 48.22 -97.04 113.65
CA GLU A 812 47.18 -98.01 113.99
C GLU A 812 46.36 -97.49 115.17
N VAL A 813 45.03 -97.57 115.07
CA VAL A 813 44.12 -96.97 116.06
C VAL A 813 43.48 -98.05 116.91
N PHE A 814 44.09 -98.36 118.06
CA PHE A 814 43.57 -99.34 119.01
C PHE A 814 42.21 -98.91 119.60
N SER A 815 41.47 -99.85 120.17
CA SER A 815 40.12 -99.65 120.72
C SER A 815 40.03 -98.67 121.91
N THR A 816 41.13 -98.07 122.33
CA THR A 816 41.23 -97.07 123.42
C THR A 816 42.12 -95.87 123.09
N ASP A 817 42.79 -95.83 121.94
CA ASP A 817 43.82 -94.82 121.61
C ASP A 817 43.41 -93.92 120.43
N SER A 818 44.22 -92.89 120.14
CA SER A 818 43.95 -91.91 119.08
C SER A 818 45.22 -91.50 118.31
N LEU A 819 45.04 -91.20 117.04
CA LEU A 819 46.08 -90.83 116.07
C LEU A 819 46.10 -89.32 115.90
N VAL A 820 47.28 -88.69 115.86
CA VAL A 820 47.43 -87.23 115.69
C VAL A 820 48.31 -86.90 114.48
N LEU A 821 47.75 -86.08 113.58
CA LEU A 821 48.40 -85.47 112.42
C LEU A 821 48.70 -83.99 112.71
N GLN A 822 49.74 -83.44 112.08
CA GLN A 822 50.11 -82.02 112.08
C GLN A 822 50.31 -81.54 110.64
N CYS A 823 50.04 -80.26 110.36
CA CYS A 823 50.28 -79.65 109.06
C CYS A 823 51.36 -78.56 109.15
N ALA A 824 52.18 -78.43 108.12
CA ALA A 824 53.20 -77.38 107.99
C ALA A 824 53.32 -76.90 106.53
N VAL A 825 53.54 -75.61 106.29
CA VAL A 825 53.97 -75.10 104.97
C VAL A 825 55.50 -75.20 104.87
N GLN A 826 55.99 -75.83 103.80
CA GLN A 826 57.42 -75.91 103.52
C GLN A 826 57.98 -74.58 103.00
N ASP A 827 59.25 -74.33 103.34
CA ASP A 827 60.09 -73.25 102.80
C ASP A 827 59.51 -71.83 102.96
N SER A 828 58.66 -71.65 103.97
CA SER A 828 58.04 -70.38 104.36
C SER A 828 58.48 -70.00 105.77
N GLN A 829 58.86 -68.73 105.97
CA GLN A 829 59.04 -68.12 107.30
C GLN A 829 57.79 -67.40 107.80
N ASP A 830 56.73 -67.35 106.98
CA ASP A 830 55.45 -66.74 107.36
C ASP A 830 54.68 -67.63 108.33
N THR A 831 53.84 -67.00 109.18
CA THR A 831 52.89 -67.72 110.02
C THR A 831 51.64 -68.11 109.24
N TRP A 832 51.22 -69.37 109.41
CA TRP A 832 50.08 -69.96 108.71
C TRP A 832 49.10 -70.59 109.71
N ASN A 833 47.80 -70.43 109.45
CA ASN A 833 46.75 -71.25 110.04
C ASN A 833 46.42 -72.40 109.08
N TYR A 834 45.94 -73.54 109.57
CA TYR A 834 45.80 -74.74 108.74
C TYR A 834 44.36 -75.26 108.70
N THR A 835 43.80 -75.38 107.50
CA THR A 835 42.56 -76.12 107.25
C THR A 835 42.89 -77.58 106.90
N TRP A 836 42.00 -78.49 107.29
CA TRP A 836 42.10 -79.92 106.99
C TRP A 836 40.94 -80.37 106.12
N SER A 837 41.17 -81.39 105.31
CA SER A 837 40.17 -82.02 104.46
C SER A 837 40.12 -83.52 104.75
N LYS A 838 38.91 -84.11 104.72
CA LYS A 838 38.68 -85.56 104.79
C LYS A 838 38.20 -86.01 103.42
N GLU A 839 38.95 -86.91 102.79
CA GLU A 839 38.86 -87.29 101.37
C GLU A 839 38.97 -86.10 100.41
N THR A 840 37.88 -85.38 100.17
CA THR A 840 37.85 -84.12 99.39
C THR A 840 37.05 -83.01 100.06
N GLU A 841 36.33 -83.26 101.16
CA GLU A 841 35.55 -82.25 101.87
C GLU A 841 36.39 -81.54 102.94
N GLN A 842 36.26 -80.22 103.05
CA GLN A 842 36.91 -79.48 104.13
C GLN A 842 36.24 -79.80 105.48
N ILE A 843 37.05 -80.19 106.47
CA ILE A 843 36.58 -80.48 107.81
C ILE A 843 36.15 -79.15 108.46
N ASN A 844 34.87 -79.04 108.79
CA ASN A 844 34.27 -77.88 109.45
C ASN A 844 34.68 -77.77 110.93
N GLN A 845 35.95 -77.49 111.16
CA GLN A 845 36.57 -77.17 112.44
C GLN A 845 37.35 -75.84 112.32
N LEU A 846 37.62 -75.18 113.45
CA LEU A 846 38.52 -74.03 113.48
C LEU A 846 39.89 -74.40 112.91
N PRO A 847 40.53 -73.53 112.11
CA PRO A 847 41.87 -73.80 111.57
C PRO A 847 42.85 -74.17 112.68
N SER A 848 43.45 -75.35 112.55
CA SER A 848 44.24 -75.99 113.60
C SER A 848 45.48 -76.63 112.98
N GLU A 849 46.65 -76.36 113.58
CA GLU A 849 47.90 -77.01 113.20
C GLU A 849 47.81 -78.54 113.26
N ARG A 850 46.92 -79.10 114.10
CA ARG A 850 46.79 -80.54 114.37
C ARG A 850 45.37 -81.05 114.22
N HIS A 851 45.22 -82.29 113.77
CA HIS A 851 43.94 -83.01 113.68
C HIS A 851 44.06 -84.41 114.31
N THR A 852 43.03 -84.83 115.04
CA THR A 852 43.04 -86.07 115.83
C THR A 852 41.96 -87.04 115.34
N VAL A 853 42.38 -88.25 114.98
CA VAL A 853 41.54 -89.33 114.47
C VAL A 853 41.35 -90.40 115.54
N THR A 854 40.13 -90.90 115.71
CA THR A 854 39.71 -91.86 116.73
C THR A 854 38.86 -92.97 116.11
N PRO A 855 38.70 -94.14 116.76
CA PRO A 855 37.85 -95.22 116.23
C PRO A 855 36.39 -94.81 115.99
N GLN A 856 35.91 -93.77 116.66
CA GLN A 856 34.55 -93.25 116.54
C GLN A 856 34.38 -92.20 115.42
N ASN A 857 35.45 -91.52 114.98
CA ASN A 857 35.38 -90.52 113.90
C ASN A 857 35.98 -91.00 112.56
N ASP A 858 36.65 -92.15 112.55
CA ASP A 858 37.11 -92.82 111.33
C ASP A 858 37.11 -94.37 111.44
N PRO A 859 35.93 -95.01 111.52
CA PRO A 859 35.84 -96.47 111.60
C PRO A 859 36.28 -97.21 110.31
N ASP A 860 36.13 -96.59 109.14
CA ASP A 860 36.20 -97.26 107.82
C ASP A 860 37.47 -96.96 106.98
N GLN A 861 38.44 -96.22 107.53
CA GLN A 861 39.75 -95.85 106.94
C GLN A 861 39.73 -94.78 105.82
N SER A 862 39.76 -93.50 106.20
CA SER A 862 39.68 -92.37 105.25
C SER A 862 41.02 -91.73 104.88
N LEU A 863 40.97 -90.86 103.86
CA LEU A 863 42.08 -90.02 103.41
C LEU A 863 42.05 -88.63 104.09
N TYR A 864 43.20 -88.00 104.32
CA TYR A 864 43.33 -86.66 104.90
C TYR A 864 44.34 -85.78 104.15
N THR A 865 44.01 -84.50 103.92
CA THR A 865 44.88 -83.45 103.36
C THR A 865 44.83 -82.18 104.21
N CYS A 866 45.77 -81.25 104.02
CA CYS A 866 45.73 -79.94 104.68
C CYS A 866 46.21 -78.79 103.77
N GLN A 867 45.88 -77.55 104.14
CA GLN A 867 46.28 -76.33 103.46
C GLN A 867 46.60 -75.23 104.47
N GLY A 868 47.71 -74.51 104.27
CA GLY A 868 47.99 -73.27 105.01
C GLY A 868 47.24 -72.08 104.40
N ILE A 869 46.54 -71.32 105.24
CA ILE A 869 45.82 -70.07 104.93
C ILE A 869 46.31 -68.91 105.81
N ARG A 870 46.30 -67.68 105.28
CA ARG A 870 46.71 -66.45 105.97
C ARG A 870 46.06 -65.18 105.40
N ALA A 871 46.19 -64.06 106.12
CA ALA A 871 45.66 -62.76 105.69
C ALA A 871 46.59 -61.96 104.76
N GLY A 872 47.90 -62.28 104.70
CA GLY A 872 48.86 -61.67 103.76
C GLY A 872 48.83 -62.33 102.37
N ARG A 873 49.59 -61.82 101.39
CA ARG A 873 49.75 -62.47 100.07
C ARG A 873 50.98 -63.42 100.05
N PRO A 874 50.89 -64.64 99.48
CA PRO A 874 49.67 -65.29 99.01
C PRO A 874 48.81 -65.70 100.21
N SER A 875 47.48 -65.58 100.07
CA SER A 875 46.49 -65.82 101.12
C SER A 875 46.27 -67.31 101.40
N TYR A 876 46.67 -68.16 100.47
CA TYR A 876 46.68 -69.61 100.61
C TYR A 876 47.96 -70.19 99.99
N SER A 877 48.41 -71.29 100.59
CA SER A 877 49.42 -72.21 100.05
C SER A 877 48.76 -73.27 99.16
N LYS A 878 49.55 -74.04 98.41
CA LYS A 878 49.10 -75.26 97.71
C LYS A 878 48.78 -76.35 98.74
N HIS A 879 47.76 -77.16 98.48
CA HIS A 879 47.35 -78.30 99.33
C HIS A 879 48.45 -79.35 99.48
N SER A 880 48.45 -80.07 100.60
CA SER A 880 49.39 -81.16 100.89
C SER A 880 49.10 -82.45 100.13
N ASP A 881 50.12 -83.30 100.05
CA ASP A 881 49.94 -84.74 99.82
C ASP A 881 49.01 -85.36 100.88
N SER A 882 48.38 -86.50 100.54
CA SER A 882 47.30 -87.11 101.34
C SER A 882 47.76 -88.31 102.19
N PHE A 883 47.10 -88.53 103.34
CA PHE A 883 47.45 -89.56 104.34
C PHE A 883 46.27 -90.52 104.68
N LYS A 884 46.51 -91.78 105.10
CA LYS A 884 45.46 -92.81 105.35
C LYS A 884 45.65 -93.66 106.63
N THR A 885 44.55 -94.15 107.22
CA THR A 885 44.42 -94.81 108.55
C THR A 885 44.12 -96.34 108.50
N LYS A 886 44.12 -97.06 109.65
CA LYS A 886 43.94 -98.55 109.78
C LYS A 886 43.36 -99.01 111.15
N ASN A 887 42.61 -100.12 111.20
CA ASN A 887 42.04 -100.74 112.43
C ASN A 887 41.80 -102.28 112.30
N LEU A 888 41.59 -103.03 113.39
CA LEU A 888 41.54 -104.52 113.38
C LEU A 888 40.77 -105.20 114.55
N LEU A 889 39.55 -105.70 114.31
CA LEU A 889 38.80 -106.71 115.10
C LEU A 889 37.74 -107.38 114.19
N LEU A 890 37.22 -108.60 114.40
CA LEU A 890 37.65 -109.78 115.17
C LEU A 890 37.01 -111.03 114.51
N LYS A 891 37.71 -112.18 114.43
CA LYS A 891 37.16 -113.42 113.83
C LYS A 891 37.76 -114.68 114.47
N ARG A 892 36.95 -115.53 115.12
CA ARG A 892 37.41 -116.81 115.69
C ARG A 892 36.37 -117.92 115.49
N ARG A 893 36.82 -119.09 115.03
CA ARG A 893 36.04 -120.31 114.68
C ARG A 893 35.10 -120.17 113.47
N VAL A 894 35.66 -120.37 112.28
CA VAL A 894 34.96 -121.11 111.21
C VAL A 894 35.59 -122.50 111.16
N LEU A 895 34.88 -123.48 111.72
CA LEU A 895 35.15 -124.90 111.58
C LEU A 895 33.80 -125.61 111.75
N LEU A 896 33.44 -126.48 110.82
CA LEU A 896 32.19 -127.26 110.81
C LEU A 896 30.89 -126.44 110.71
N SER A 897 30.58 -125.99 109.49
CA SER A 897 29.19 -126.00 109.03
C SER A 897 29.12 -126.86 107.76
N ILE A 898 28.21 -127.84 107.76
CA ILE A 898 27.87 -128.70 106.62
C ILE A 898 29.04 -129.53 106.04
N SER A 899 29.42 -130.60 106.76
CA SER A 899 29.74 -131.86 106.06
C SER A 899 29.28 -133.10 106.85
N GLY A 900 28.03 -133.57 106.74
CA GLY A 900 26.93 -133.08 105.89
C GLY A 900 26.99 -133.66 104.46
N CYS A 901 27.87 -133.10 103.62
CA CYS A 901 28.15 -133.52 102.26
C CYS A 901 28.76 -134.92 102.15
N LEU A 902 29.42 -135.44 103.20
CA LEU A 902 29.95 -136.80 103.24
C LEU A 902 28.89 -137.90 103.01
N PHE A 903 27.60 -137.61 103.24
CA PHE A 903 26.51 -138.56 102.99
C PHE A 903 25.93 -138.46 101.56
N PHE A 904 25.82 -137.25 101.01
CA PHE A 904 25.27 -137.04 99.66
C PHE A 904 26.30 -137.15 98.53
N GLY A 905 27.57 -136.79 98.76
CA GLY A 905 28.64 -136.90 97.75
C GLY A 905 28.88 -138.34 97.29
N LEU A 906 28.72 -139.31 98.20
CA LEU A 906 28.84 -140.74 97.90
C LEU A 906 27.80 -141.25 96.90
N ILE A 907 26.65 -140.56 96.76
CA ILE A 907 25.61 -140.90 95.78
C ILE A 907 25.95 -140.29 94.41
N ALA A 908 26.46 -139.05 94.38
CA ALA A 908 26.83 -138.37 93.13
C ALA A 908 28.00 -139.05 92.39
N VAL A 909 29.00 -139.54 93.14
CA VAL A 909 30.17 -140.26 92.57
C VAL A 909 29.79 -141.55 91.84
N LEU A 910 28.69 -142.21 92.24
CA LEU A 910 28.21 -143.44 91.61
C LEU A 910 27.49 -143.22 90.25
N LEU A 911 27.00 -142.01 89.98
CA LEU A 911 26.31 -141.69 88.72
C LEU A 911 27.18 -140.88 87.74
N GLY A 912 28.03 -139.98 88.25
CA GLY A 912 28.89 -139.14 87.40
C GLY A 912 29.93 -139.93 86.59
N CYS A 913 30.49 -141.01 87.16
CA CYS A 913 31.57 -141.79 86.54
C CYS A 913 31.20 -142.55 85.26
N ILE A 914 29.92 -142.54 84.85
CA ILE A 914 29.44 -143.18 83.61
C ILE A 914 29.29 -142.15 82.47
N ALA A 915 29.11 -140.86 82.80
CA ALA A 915 28.71 -139.82 81.86
C ALA A 915 29.89 -139.13 81.15
N LEU A 916 30.46 -139.81 80.15
CA LEU A 916 31.01 -139.21 78.92
C LEU A 916 32.04 -138.06 79.14
N ARG A 917 33.36 -138.27 79.18
CA ARG A 917 34.22 -139.11 78.32
C ARG A 917 34.15 -138.83 76.81
N PHE A 918 33.45 -137.78 76.34
CA PHE A 918 33.28 -137.52 74.90
C PHE A 918 33.13 -136.03 74.52
N PHE A 919 33.87 -135.64 73.47
CA PHE A 919 33.79 -134.38 72.68
C PHE A 919 34.12 -133.06 73.43
N ARG A 920 34.88 -132.06 72.92
CA ARG A 920 35.27 -131.51 71.59
C ARG A 920 34.50 -130.24 71.18
N LYS A 921 35.28 -129.26 70.69
CA LYS A 921 34.97 -128.23 69.65
C LYS A 921 33.93 -128.69 68.59
N PRO A 922 33.14 -127.80 67.94
CA PRO A 922 33.67 -126.76 67.03
C PRO A 922 32.83 -125.43 66.94
N VAL A 923 33.29 -124.30 66.35
CA VAL A 923 33.09 -123.75 64.96
C VAL A 923 31.62 -123.44 64.62
N ALA A 924 31.17 -122.32 64.00
CA ALA A 924 31.74 -121.04 63.47
C ALA A 924 30.61 -119.95 63.49
N GLY A 925 30.81 -118.66 63.16
CA GLY A 925 31.99 -117.86 62.75
C GLY A 925 31.58 -116.43 62.34
N ASP A 926 32.56 -115.58 62.00
CA ASP A 926 32.64 -114.45 61.02
C ASP A 926 31.33 -113.72 60.61
N GLU A 927 31.19 -112.38 60.58
CA GLU A 927 32.04 -111.16 60.69
C GLU A 927 31.15 -110.02 61.28
N ASP A 928 31.59 -108.88 61.83
CA ASP A 928 32.92 -108.23 61.93
C ASP A 928 33.04 -107.43 63.28
N ASN A 929 34.19 -106.77 63.51
CA ASN A 929 34.62 -106.15 64.79
C ASN A 929 33.89 -104.83 65.20
N PRO A 930 34.02 -104.34 66.47
CA PRO A 930 32.80 -104.07 67.25
C PRO A 930 32.76 -102.70 67.96
N GLU A 931 31.78 -102.59 68.87
CA GLU A 931 31.66 -101.69 70.02
C GLU A 931 32.99 -101.58 70.83
N GLU A 932 33.23 -100.59 71.71
CA GLU A 932 32.27 -99.86 72.54
C GLU A 932 32.75 -98.42 72.86
N SER A 933 32.37 -97.86 74.01
CA SER A 933 32.26 -96.42 74.26
C SER A 933 33.46 -95.75 74.97
N ASN A 934 33.55 -94.43 74.75
CA ASN A 934 34.26 -93.40 75.56
C ASN A 934 35.77 -93.15 75.36
N LEU A 935 36.13 -91.90 75.75
CA LEU A 935 37.45 -91.33 76.10
C LEU A 935 38.43 -90.83 75.01
N PHE A 936 38.88 -89.58 75.25
CA PHE A 936 40.11 -88.88 74.82
C PHE A 936 40.43 -88.54 73.33
N LEU A 937 40.36 -87.22 73.03
CA LEU A 937 41.50 -86.35 72.63
C LEU A 937 42.58 -86.90 71.65
N THR A 938 42.67 -86.35 70.43
CA THR A 938 43.67 -85.29 70.08
C THR A 938 43.64 -84.78 68.62
N MET A 939 44.25 -83.60 68.46
CA MET A 939 44.63 -82.75 67.30
C MET A 939 44.86 -83.32 65.87
N ALA A 940 44.86 -82.34 64.93
CA ALA A 940 45.65 -82.21 63.68
C ALA A 940 45.06 -82.80 62.37
N GLN A 941 45.15 -82.12 61.20
CA GLN A 941 45.28 -80.67 60.89
C GLN A 941 45.05 -80.43 59.38
N LEU A 942 44.53 -79.25 58.98
CA LEU A 942 44.55 -78.69 57.60
C LEU A 942 43.72 -79.47 56.53
N LYS A 943 43.08 -78.89 55.50
CA LYS A 943 42.78 -77.50 55.05
C LYS A 943 41.67 -77.67 53.95
N ASN A 944 40.62 -76.86 53.82
CA ASN A 944 40.60 -75.44 53.40
C ASN A 944 39.18 -74.83 53.51
N ARG A 945 39.08 -73.49 53.51
CA ARG A 945 37.94 -72.55 53.22
C ARG A 945 36.49 -73.07 52.95
N SER A 946 35.43 -72.34 53.29
CA SER A 946 35.32 -70.87 53.54
C SER A 946 34.18 -70.45 54.50
N ASP A 947 34.51 -69.49 55.37
CA ASP A 947 33.78 -68.28 55.80
C ASP A 947 32.37 -68.36 56.46
N ALA A 948 32.12 -67.41 57.36
CA ALA A 948 30.98 -67.25 58.29
C ALA A 948 30.88 -65.74 58.68
N PRO A 949 30.15 -65.25 59.72
CA PRO A 949 29.19 -65.89 60.63
C PRO A 949 27.89 -65.08 60.91
N CYS A 950 27.04 -65.62 61.80
CA CYS A 950 26.02 -64.91 62.61
C CYS A 950 26.72 -64.12 63.77
N PRO A 951 26.05 -63.53 64.80
CA PRO A 951 24.61 -63.46 65.16
C PRO A 951 24.16 -61.97 65.41
N LEU A 952 23.09 -61.57 66.12
CA LEU A 952 22.25 -62.19 67.18
C LEU A 952 20.95 -61.35 67.36
N VAL A 953 19.80 -61.98 67.64
CA VAL A 953 18.71 -61.54 68.57
C VAL A 953 17.52 -62.53 68.52
N GLN A 954 16.78 -62.65 69.61
CA GLN A 954 15.66 -63.57 69.91
C GLN A 954 14.40 -62.75 70.31
N TYR A 955 13.14 -63.24 70.42
CA TYR A 955 12.53 -64.60 70.42
C TYR A 955 10.98 -64.51 70.22
N ILE A 956 10.30 -65.66 70.02
CA ILE A 956 8.88 -65.97 70.42
C ILE A 956 7.77 -65.11 69.76
N THR A 957 7.01 -65.58 68.74
CA THR A 957 5.89 -66.59 68.68
C THR A 957 4.57 -66.13 69.36
N ASP A 958 3.34 -66.53 69.01
CA ASP A 958 2.75 -67.64 68.21
C ASP A 958 1.39 -67.24 67.56
N ALA A 959 0.86 -68.06 66.61
CA ALA A 959 -0.57 -68.35 66.28
C ALA A 959 -1.65 -67.21 66.06
N SER A 960 -2.73 -67.35 65.26
CA SER A 960 -3.19 -68.36 64.29
C SER A 960 -4.37 -67.86 63.40
N LEU A 961 -4.39 -68.29 62.14
CA LEU A 961 -5.52 -68.61 61.21
C LEU A 961 -6.96 -68.03 61.36
N ASN A 962 -7.52 -67.63 60.20
CA ASN A 962 -8.94 -67.56 59.79
C ASN A 962 -9.85 -66.45 60.42
N ASP A 963 -10.91 -65.96 59.75
CA ASP A 963 -11.55 -66.33 58.47
C ASP A 963 -12.03 -65.10 57.65
N ALA A 964 -12.65 -65.29 56.47
CA ALA A 964 -12.77 -64.27 55.41
C ALA A 964 -14.13 -63.51 55.29
N SER A 965 -14.09 -62.26 54.77
CA SER A 965 -14.63 -61.88 53.43
C SER A 965 -15.12 -60.41 53.27
N LYS A 966 -14.89 -59.84 52.06
CA LYS A 966 -15.44 -58.59 51.46
C LYS A 966 -15.00 -57.25 52.10
N GLU A 967 -14.38 -56.32 51.34
CA GLU A 967 -14.95 -55.42 50.30
C GLU A 967 -16.04 -54.48 50.87
N GLY A 968 -15.86 -53.16 50.93
CA GLY A 968 -14.72 -52.33 50.51
C GLY A 968 -14.88 -50.86 50.96
N ASP A 969 -14.06 -49.95 50.40
CA ASP A 969 -13.99 -48.50 50.64
C ASP A 969 -13.55 -48.06 52.06
N GLU A 970 -12.26 -47.69 52.20
CA GLU A 970 -11.70 -47.09 53.42
C GLU A 970 -11.49 -45.58 53.30
N ASN A 971 -11.91 -44.80 54.30
CA ASN A 971 -11.31 -43.49 54.60
C ASN A 971 -11.57 -43.04 56.06
N GLY A 972 -10.58 -43.20 56.96
CA GLY A 972 -10.41 -42.28 58.11
C GLY A 972 -10.39 -42.81 59.56
N THR A 973 -9.19 -42.71 60.16
CA THR A 973 -8.88 -42.00 61.45
C THR A 973 -9.05 -42.60 62.87
N VAL A 974 -8.03 -42.29 63.71
CA VAL A 974 -7.99 -42.03 65.18
C VAL A 974 -7.91 -43.17 66.23
N CYS A 975 -6.85 -43.11 67.05
CA CYS A 975 -6.76 -43.13 68.53
C CYS A 975 -5.33 -42.63 68.89
N ASN A 976 -5.02 -41.63 69.74
CA ASN A 976 -5.40 -41.22 71.10
C ASN A 976 -4.83 -42.15 72.21
N GLU A 977 -4.28 -41.68 73.35
CA GLU A 977 -4.32 -40.35 74.03
C GLU A 977 -2.87 -39.84 74.39
N THR A 978 -2.49 -39.04 75.42
CA THR A 978 -3.11 -38.43 76.64
C THR A 978 -2.30 -37.19 77.17
N THR A 979 -2.99 -36.18 77.75
CA THR A 979 -2.68 -35.27 78.92
C THR A 979 -1.30 -34.61 79.25
N PRO A 980 -1.22 -33.52 80.10
CA PRO A 980 -2.28 -32.65 80.67
C PRO A 980 -2.04 -31.09 80.77
N LEU A 981 -3.12 -30.39 81.17
CA LEU A 981 -3.27 -29.07 81.87
C LEU A 981 -3.59 -27.74 81.09
N PRO A 982 -4.40 -26.80 81.65
CA PRO A 982 -5.08 -25.70 80.90
C PRO A 982 -5.06 -24.29 81.60
N ILE A 983 -5.86 -23.29 81.12
CA ILE A 983 -6.74 -22.33 81.89
C ILE A 983 -7.31 -21.12 81.08
N THR A 984 -8.66 -20.97 81.02
CA THR A 984 -9.56 -19.75 80.85
C THR A 984 -9.39 -18.69 79.72
N THR A 985 -10.38 -17.91 79.19
CA THR A 985 -11.89 -17.80 79.23
C THR A 985 -12.42 -16.74 78.21
N GLU A 986 -13.69 -16.87 77.74
CA GLU A 986 -14.72 -15.81 77.41
C GLU A 986 -14.43 -14.69 76.35
N GLU A 987 -15.30 -14.39 75.34
CA GLU A 987 -16.66 -13.74 75.27
C GLU A 987 -16.64 -12.18 75.35
N ASP A 988 -17.49 -11.36 74.67
CA ASP A 988 -18.52 -11.54 73.62
C ASP A 988 -18.82 -10.20 72.84
N GLN A 989 -19.91 -10.14 72.05
CA GLN A 989 -20.45 -9.11 71.12
C GLN A 989 -20.73 -7.66 71.61
N ALA A 990 -20.63 -6.70 70.68
CA ALA A 990 -21.67 -5.68 70.30
C ALA A 990 -21.15 -4.79 69.12
N VAL A 991 -21.83 -4.34 68.05
CA VAL A 991 -23.24 -4.19 67.57
C VAL A 991 -23.76 -2.73 67.54
N THR A 992 -24.21 -2.25 66.36
CA THR A 992 -24.96 -0.98 66.04
C THR A 992 -24.23 0.38 66.25
N THR A 993 -24.48 1.51 65.53
CA THR A 993 -25.35 1.84 64.35
C THR A 993 -24.89 3.13 63.61
N ASP A 994 -25.29 3.27 62.34
CA ASP A 994 -25.67 4.46 61.52
C ASP A 994 -25.10 5.88 61.75
N SER A 995 -24.74 6.55 60.64
CA SER A 995 -25.38 7.81 60.18
C SER A 995 -25.12 8.11 58.68
N HIS A 996 -25.90 9.03 58.09
CA HIS A 996 -26.03 9.31 56.65
C HIS A 996 -25.17 10.50 56.13
N GLU A 997 -24.88 10.47 54.80
CA GLU A 997 -24.73 11.63 53.88
C GLU A 997 -23.56 12.62 54.09
N THR A 998 -23.13 13.46 53.12
CA THR A 998 -23.71 13.89 51.82
C THR A 998 -22.65 14.00 50.69
N GLU A 999 -23.03 14.61 49.55
CA GLU A 999 -22.28 14.87 48.30
C GLU A 999 -21.13 15.92 48.48
N GLU A 1000 -20.29 16.33 47.51
CA GLU A 1000 -20.37 16.36 46.03
C GLU A 1000 -18.97 16.54 45.35
N ASN A 1001 -18.92 16.41 44.02
CA ASN A 1001 -17.93 16.97 43.06
C ASN A 1001 -16.47 16.46 42.96
N GLY A 1002 -16.12 16.01 41.75
CA GLY A 1002 -15.13 16.76 40.94
C GLY A 1002 -13.97 16.01 40.26
N GLY A 1003 -13.89 16.10 38.92
CA GLY A 1003 -12.61 16.13 38.19
C GLY A 1003 -12.24 14.96 37.26
N LEU A 1004 -12.50 15.12 35.96
CA LEU A 1004 -11.78 14.41 34.89
C LEU A 1004 -10.43 15.08 34.60
N VAL A 1005 -9.37 14.30 34.39
CA VAL A 1005 -8.36 14.56 33.33
C VAL A 1005 -7.88 13.23 32.77
N SER A 1006 -7.74 13.13 31.44
CA SER A 1006 -7.07 12.03 30.76
C SER A 1006 -5.83 12.53 30.03
N PHE A 1007 -4.74 11.80 30.18
CA PHE A 1007 -3.67 11.65 29.19
C PHE A 1007 -3.27 10.15 29.22
N LYS A 1008 -2.95 9.50 28.11
CA LYS A 1008 -2.49 10.03 26.82
C LYS A 1008 -2.96 9.15 25.66
#